data_AF-A0A2M6W5T0-F1
#
_entry.id   AF-A0A2M6W5T0-F1
#
_cell.length_a   1.000
_cell.length_b   1.000
_cell.length_c   1.000
_cell.angle_alpha   90.00
_cell.angle_beta   90.00
_cell.angle_gamma   90.00
#
_symmetry.space_group_name_H-M   'P 1'
#
loop_
_entity.id
_entity.type
_entity.pdbx_description
1 polymer ?
#
loop_
_entity_poly.entity_id
_entity_poly.type
_entity_poly.pdbx_seq_one_letter_code
_entity_poly.pdbx_strand_id
1 'polypeptide(L)'
;MKRKLEWLIKILIYSTFFIPLVVIPGSFIFPFIVPKILLFRTLVTIMLAAFVILLFINWNEYKLKFTPITVALFIFLLSFIISTFIGVDPYHSFWDNHERMLGLFTIFHFIAYYYLCSTVFKNWTEWKWALRFFLLAGSLVMFIGALQVGSPQLLLNGGAERVSSTLGNSIYVGGYALFLIFTATLLIVKEKNNFWRGTEILVMVLAFLNIFFSGSRGAFLGLCVGAVVALAVYVLVLKQYKKIRFTIAGLLGLSVVILSLFYTFRQTQFVQNIPALGRTVNTTWSVLTATARWKAWEVGIKGWNARPVFGWGPNNYFYVFNQLYNPHMLDHNWGETWFDNAHNILINTMTVQGTVGILSYLAIFIIAIISLVGAFRAGQVDYHIFIIGGGFLVAHLVQNVTVFENPTSYLYFMFWLAMINRLTSANKENALSDQRIQIKNKNEQAANKQVGPGLCLTVGIISFICILLFDLQPARANNLALQAIKKLNSNPPQAVPLMKEALAFNSPHIDDIRSDIARTSLQVANNFNQQLGLQMTKEILDLAYNNLKKNLDLHPRDIRNQITLASMDEFRARFYNDVQYLVSAENLLEDALSYSPTRQQVLYSLASLKMDINKPQEAIRLLEQAINDNANIGESYWRLAYVYQSLNDMQKAREILDLGKDNNAFFSDNDKNIIAQYLSPVLNETK
;
A
#
# COMPACT_ATOMS: atom_id res chain seq x y z
N MET A 1 11.01 38.03 -9.66
CA MET A 1 10.67 37.04 -8.61
C MET A 1 9.75 35.94 -9.13
N LYS A 2 8.53 36.26 -9.59
CA LYS A 2 7.54 35.30 -10.17
C LYS A 2 8.14 34.16 -11.00
N ARG A 3 8.78 34.49 -12.13
CA ARG A 3 9.39 33.49 -13.05
C ARG A 3 10.42 32.57 -12.36
N LYS A 4 11.19 33.09 -11.40
CA LYS A 4 12.16 32.28 -10.63
C LYS A 4 11.45 31.27 -9.72
N LEU A 5 10.35 31.65 -9.09
CA LEU A 5 9.54 30.75 -8.26
C LEU A 5 8.84 29.67 -9.10
N GLU A 6 8.30 30.01 -10.27
CA GLU A 6 7.74 29.02 -11.20
C GLU A 6 8.80 27.98 -11.63
N TRP A 7 10.02 28.45 -11.95
CA TRP A 7 11.14 27.56 -12.27
C TRP A 7 11.55 26.70 -11.08
N LEU A 8 11.60 27.26 -9.87
CA LEU A 8 11.86 26.49 -8.65
C LEU A 8 10.85 25.36 -8.49
N ILE A 9 9.54 25.64 -8.61
CA ILE A 9 8.51 24.61 -8.51
C ILE A 9 8.67 23.56 -9.61
N LYS A 10 8.93 23.95 -10.86
CA LYS A 10 9.18 22.99 -11.96
C LYS A 10 10.38 22.08 -11.69
N ILE A 11 11.48 22.64 -11.19
CA ILE A 11 12.68 21.87 -10.82
C ILE A 11 12.34 20.87 -9.72
N LEU A 12 11.63 21.31 -8.67
CA LEU A 12 11.21 20.42 -7.58
C LEU A 12 10.26 19.31 -8.07
N ILE A 13 9.33 19.62 -8.99
CA ILE A 13 8.50 18.59 -9.65
C ILE A 13 9.38 17.60 -10.40
N TYR A 14 10.36 18.05 -11.19
CA TYR A 14 11.28 17.13 -11.86
C TYR A 14 12.07 16.27 -10.87
N SER A 15 12.48 16.82 -9.73
CA SER A 15 13.11 16.05 -8.65
C SER A 15 12.18 14.96 -8.11
N THR A 16 10.86 15.20 -8.03
CA THR A 16 9.92 14.16 -7.56
C THR A 16 9.92 12.89 -8.43
N PHE A 17 10.23 13.01 -9.72
CA PHE A 17 10.27 11.84 -10.62
C PHE A 17 11.38 10.86 -10.29
N PHE A 18 12.42 11.30 -9.58
CA PHE A 18 13.54 10.45 -9.14
C PHE A 18 13.32 9.83 -7.75
N ILE A 19 12.24 10.19 -7.04
CA ILE A 19 11.88 9.58 -5.75
C ILE A 19 11.77 8.05 -5.81
N PRO A 20 11.19 7.43 -6.87
CA PRO A 20 11.18 5.97 -7.05
C PRO A 20 12.56 5.29 -6.96
N LEU A 21 13.66 6.02 -7.19
CA LEU A 21 15.03 5.50 -7.08
C LEU A 21 15.59 5.53 -5.65
N VAL A 22 14.96 6.28 -4.75
CA VAL A 22 15.45 6.47 -3.38
C VAL A 22 15.19 5.21 -2.55
N VAL A 23 16.28 4.57 -2.15
CA VAL A 23 16.30 3.41 -1.24
C VAL A 23 17.50 3.58 -0.31
N ILE A 24 17.26 3.56 1.01
CA ILE A 24 18.32 3.81 2.01
C ILE A 24 18.27 2.72 3.10
N PRO A 25 18.72 1.47 2.81
CA PRO A 25 18.66 0.33 3.74
C PRO A 25 19.41 0.50 5.06
N GLY A 26 20.49 1.29 5.05
CA GLY A 26 21.30 1.55 6.23
C GLY A 26 20.56 2.36 7.29
N SER A 27 19.55 3.14 6.88
CA SER A 27 19.02 4.24 7.70
C SER A 27 17.55 4.16 8.05
N PHE A 28 16.76 3.28 7.42
CA PHE A 28 15.32 3.17 7.66
C PHE A 28 14.86 1.72 7.77
N ILE A 29 13.87 1.46 8.66
CA ILE A 29 13.27 0.12 8.87
C ILE A 29 12.57 -0.36 7.59
N PHE A 30 11.82 0.52 6.93
CA PHE A 30 11.19 0.28 5.63
C PHE A 30 11.87 1.12 4.54
N PRO A 31 13.04 0.69 4.04
CA PRO A 31 13.91 1.52 3.20
C PRO A 31 13.36 1.80 1.81
N PHE A 32 12.32 1.06 1.39
CA PHE A 32 11.64 1.26 0.11
C PHE A 32 10.47 2.24 0.18
N ILE A 33 10.04 2.67 1.38
CA ILE A 33 8.83 3.48 1.55
C ILE A 33 9.12 4.77 2.31
N VAL A 34 9.62 4.66 3.55
CA VAL A 34 9.84 5.81 4.44
C VAL A 34 10.66 6.93 3.80
N PRO A 35 11.88 6.68 3.26
CA PRO A 35 12.67 7.77 2.67
C PRO A 35 12.00 8.40 1.44
N LYS A 36 11.19 7.63 0.69
CA LYS A 36 10.46 8.15 -0.47
C LYS A 36 9.37 9.14 -0.06
N ILE A 37 8.58 8.78 0.96
CA ILE A 37 7.48 9.62 1.44
C ILE A 37 7.99 10.88 2.14
N LEU A 38 9.01 10.76 2.99
CA LEU A 38 9.60 11.93 3.66
C LEU A 38 10.18 12.91 2.63
N LEU A 39 10.93 12.41 1.64
CA LEU A 39 11.45 13.26 0.57
C LEU A 39 10.34 13.88 -0.29
N PHE A 40 9.31 13.10 -0.64
CA PHE A 40 8.16 13.61 -1.40
C PHE A 40 7.46 14.75 -0.67
N ARG A 41 7.12 14.55 0.60
CA ARG A 41 6.46 15.55 1.44
C ARG A 41 7.31 16.80 1.64
N THR A 42 8.62 16.64 1.83
CA THR A 42 9.55 17.77 1.91
C THR A 42 9.55 18.58 0.62
N LEU A 43 9.68 17.93 -0.55
CA LEU A 43 9.65 18.62 -1.84
C LEU A 43 8.32 19.34 -2.07
N VAL A 44 7.19 18.69 -1.76
CA VAL A 44 5.86 19.30 -1.89
C VAL A 44 5.67 20.47 -0.93
N THR A 45 6.18 20.38 0.30
CA THR A 45 6.12 21.48 1.28
C THR A 45 6.89 22.70 0.78
N ILE A 46 8.09 22.52 0.21
CA ILE A 46 8.85 23.61 -0.41
C ILE A 46 8.12 24.18 -1.63
N MET A 47 7.50 23.31 -2.46
CA MET A 47 6.68 23.76 -3.59
C MET A 47 5.48 24.59 -3.14
N LEU A 48 4.79 24.17 -2.07
CA LEU A 48 3.68 24.89 -1.46
C LEU A 48 4.13 26.25 -0.92
N ALA A 49 5.28 26.32 -0.26
CA ALA A 49 5.86 27.58 0.21
C ALA A 49 6.12 28.56 -0.95
N ALA A 50 6.76 28.09 -2.02
CA ALA A 50 6.98 28.88 -3.23
C ALA A 50 5.65 29.29 -3.89
N PHE A 51 4.65 28.41 -3.87
CA PHE A 51 3.34 28.65 -4.45
C PHE A 51 2.51 29.66 -3.67
N VAL A 52 2.58 29.64 -2.33
CA VAL A 52 1.96 30.67 -1.48
C VAL A 52 2.50 32.05 -1.85
N ILE A 53 3.82 32.18 -2.04
CA ILE A 53 4.40 33.46 -2.50
C ILE A 53 3.86 33.85 -3.88
N LEU A 54 3.70 32.90 -4.81
CA LEU A 54 3.08 33.15 -6.12
C LEU A 54 1.64 33.66 -6.00
N LEU A 55 0.83 33.12 -5.07
CA LEU A 55 -0.53 33.61 -4.78
C LEU A 55 -0.54 35.08 -4.36
N PHE A 56 0.43 35.52 -3.54
CA PHE A 56 0.55 36.93 -3.13
C PHE A 56 1.03 37.84 -4.27
N ILE A 57 1.89 37.33 -5.15
CA ILE A 57 2.33 38.08 -6.35
C ILE A 57 1.16 38.29 -7.32
N ASN A 58 0.41 37.23 -7.63
CA ASN A 58 -0.71 37.29 -8.57
C ASN A 58 -1.83 36.29 -8.22
N TRP A 59 -2.73 36.73 -7.35
CA TRP A 59 -3.88 35.93 -6.92
C TRP A 59 -4.74 35.43 -8.09
N ASN A 60 -4.98 36.27 -9.11
CA ASN A 60 -5.88 35.91 -10.20
C ASN A 60 -5.33 34.78 -11.08
N GLU A 61 -4.01 34.68 -11.19
CA GLU A 61 -3.33 33.67 -12.00
C GLU A 61 -3.17 32.34 -11.26
N TYR A 62 -2.87 32.37 -9.96
CA TYR A 62 -2.51 31.19 -9.17
C TYR A 62 -3.60 30.69 -8.21
N LYS A 63 -4.72 31.42 -8.04
CA LYS A 63 -5.83 30.96 -7.19
C LYS A 63 -6.33 29.59 -7.63
N LEU A 64 -6.85 28.84 -6.65
CA LEU A 64 -7.47 27.54 -6.87
C LEU A 64 -8.56 27.62 -7.94
N LYS A 65 -8.47 26.70 -8.91
CA LYS A 65 -9.41 26.59 -10.02
C LYS A 65 -10.21 25.30 -9.91
N PHE A 66 -11.51 25.46 -9.69
CA PHE A 66 -12.47 24.37 -9.57
C PHE A 66 -12.89 23.85 -10.94
N THR A 67 -11.97 23.16 -11.61
CA THR A 67 -12.31 22.33 -12.77
C THR A 67 -13.09 21.10 -12.32
N PRO A 68 -13.84 20.42 -13.22
CA PRO A 68 -14.56 19.20 -12.85
C PRO A 68 -13.67 18.14 -12.18
N ILE A 69 -12.44 17.95 -12.67
CA ILE A 69 -11.48 16.98 -12.10
C ILE A 69 -11.02 17.43 -10.71
N THR A 70 -10.69 18.71 -10.53
CA THR A 70 -10.31 19.24 -9.20
C THR A 70 -11.45 19.11 -8.19
N VAL A 71 -12.70 19.35 -8.60
CA VAL A 71 -13.87 19.16 -7.75
C VAL A 71 -14.03 17.68 -7.35
N ALA A 72 -13.87 16.75 -8.30
CA ALA A 72 -13.93 15.32 -8.01
C ALA A 72 -12.87 14.88 -6.98
N LEU A 73 -11.62 15.35 -7.14
CA LEU A 73 -10.54 15.08 -6.19
C LEU A 73 -10.81 15.69 -4.81
N PHE A 74 -11.42 16.88 -4.76
CA PHE A 74 -11.74 17.53 -3.49
C PHE A 74 -12.90 16.86 -2.77
N ILE A 75 -13.90 16.33 -3.50
CA ILE A 75 -14.96 15.52 -2.92
C ILE A 75 -14.37 14.22 -2.36
N PHE A 76 -13.46 13.56 -3.09
CA PHE A 76 -12.75 12.39 -2.58
C PHE A 76 -11.91 12.72 -1.32
N LEU A 77 -11.17 13.84 -1.32
CA LEU A 77 -10.44 14.29 -0.14
C LEU A 77 -11.36 14.58 1.05
N LEU A 78 -12.51 15.22 0.81
CA LEU A 78 -13.49 15.50 1.86
C LEU A 78 -14.05 14.19 2.44
N SER A 79 -14.37 13.22 1.59
CA SER A 79 -14.77 11.88 2.02
C SER A 79 -13.68 11.21 2.86
N PHE A 80 -12.42 11.31 2.43
CA PHE A 80 -11.27 10.80 3.16
C PHE A 80 -11.14 11.45 4.54
N ILE A 81 -11.21 12.79 4.61
CA ILE A 81 -11.14 13.57 5.86
C ILE A 81 -12.23 13.14 6.83
N ILE A 82 -13.49 13.09 6.37
CA ILE A 82 -14.63 12.71 7.21
C ILE A 82 -14.44 11.28 7.74
N SER A 83 -14.06 10.36 6.84
CA SER A 83 -13.84 8.95 7.21
C SER A 83 -12.66 8.80 8.19
N THR A 84 -11.59 9.60 8.07
CA THR A 84 -10.47 9.61 9.01
C THR A 84 -10.91 9.89 10.44
N PHE A 85 -11.72 10.93 10.65
CA PHE A 85 -12.09 11.34 12.01
C PHE A 85 -13.27 10.58 12.61
N ILE A 86 -14.10 9.94 11.79
CA ILE A 86 -15.22 9.08 12.24
C ILE A 86 -14.82 7.59 12.31
N GLY A 87 -13.67 7.25 11.75
CA GLY A 87 -13.12 5.89 11.70
C GLY A 87 -12.83 5.29 13.08
N VAL A 88 -12.51 4.00 13.09
CA VAL A 88 -12.18 3.27 14.33
C VAL A 88 -10.95 3.83 15.01
N ASP A 89 -9.96 4.21 14.23
CA ASP A 89 -8.69 4.73 14.70
C ASP A 89 -8.27 5.96 13.87
N PRO A 90 -8.64 7.17 14.33
CA PRO A 90 -8.30 8.40 13.62
C PRO A 90 -6.79 8.69 13.58
N TYR A 91 -6.03 8.26 14.58
CA TYR A 91 -4.57 8.47 14.61
C TYR A 91 -3.92 7.68 13.48
N HIS A 92 -4.26 6.40 13.37
CA HIS A 92 -3.77 5.54 12.31
C HIS A 92 -4.28 5.99 10.92
N SER A 93 -5.54 6.42 10.79
CA SER A 93 -6.04 7.00 9.53
C SER A 93 -5.32 8.29 9.12
N PHE A 94 -4.84 9.08 10.08
CA PHE A 94 -4.20 10.36 9.81
C PHE A 94 -2.73 10.20 9.37
N TRP A 95 -1.97 9.34 10.07
CA TRP A 95 -0.55 9.13 9.83
C TRP A 95 -0.22 7.90 8.99
N ASP A 96 -0.96 6.81 9.16
CA ASP A 96 -0.65 5.45 8.69
C ASP A 96 0.67 4.90 9.28
N ASN A 97 0.99 3.64 9.00
CA ASN A 97 2.22 3.01 9.47
C ASN A 97 3.42 3.27 8.54
N HIS A 98 4.62 2.94 8.99
CA HIS A 98 5.87 3.04 8.23
C HIS A 98 5.92 2.14 6.99
N GLU A 99 5.12 1.06 6.91
CA GLU A 99 5.08 0.18 5.74
C GLU A 99 4.47 0.86 4.51
N ARG A 100 3.61 1.87 4.73
CA ARG A 100 2.83 2.51 3.66
C ARG A 100 2.92 4.03 3.69
N MET A 101 2.76 4.64 4.86
CA MET A 101 2.73 6.09 5.12
C MET A 101 1.73 6.86 4.22
N LEU A 102 0.57 6.27 3.95
CA LEU A 102 -0.50 6.80 3.11
C LEU A 102 -1.68 7.38 3.91
N GLY A 103 -1.42 7.87 5.12
CA GLY A 103 -2.43 8.57 5.93
C GLY A 103 -2.89 9.87 5.31
N LEU A 104 -3.95 10.46 5.86
CA LEU A 104 -4.53 11.74 5.40
C LEU A 104 -3.46 12.82 5.18
N PHE A 105 -2.46 12.90 6.07
CA PHE A 105 -1.37 13.86 5.95
C PHE A 105 -0.64 13.72 4.60
N THR A 106 -0.28 12.50 4.19
CA THR A 106 0.40 12.25 2.92
C THR A 106 -0.54 12.40 1.72
N ILE A 107 -1.80 11.99 1.84
CA ILE A 107 -2.81 12.16 0.77
C ILE A 107 -3.03 13.65 0.43
N PHE A 108 -3.01 14.54 1.44
CA PHE A 108 -3.03 15.97 1.20
C PHE A 108 -1.85 16.44 0.31
N HIS A 109 -0.64 15.91 0.54
CA HIS A 109 0.53 16.25 -0.27
C HIS A 109 0.40 15.77 -1.72
N PHE A 110 -0.22 14.61 -1.95
CA PHE A 110 -0.50 14.13 -3.31
C PHE A 110 -1.51 15.02 -4.06
N ILE A 111 -2.55 15.51 -3.38
CA ILE A 111 -3.54 16.41 -3.98
C ILE A 111 -2.95 17.82 -4.19
N ALA A 112 -2.13 18.30 -3.25
CA ALA A 112 -1.34 19.52 -3.43
C ALA A 112 -0.41 19.40 -4.63
N TYR A 113 0.28 18.27 -4.78
CA TYR A 113 1.16 17.98 -5.91
C TYR A 113 0.41 17.99 -7.26
N TYR A 114 -0.76 17.34 -7.34
CA TYR A 114 -1.65 17.43 -8.49
C TYR A 114 -1.95 18.89 -8.85
N TYR A 115 -2.34 19.69 -7.85
CA TYR A 115 -2.74 21.08 -8.07
C TYR A 115 -1.56 21.94 -8.55
N LEU A 116 -0.39 21.79 -7.92
CA LEU A 116 0.85 22.47 -8.30
C LEU A 116 1.25 22.15 -9.74
N CYS A 117 1.26 20.86 -10.13
CA CYS A 117 1.56 20.42 -11.49
C CYS A 117 0.59 21.03 -12.50
N SER A 118 -0.71 20.98 -12.22
CA SER A 118 -1.76 21.48 -13.12
C SER A 118 -1.72 23.01 -13.29
N THR A 119 -1.16 23.72 -12.32
CA THR A 119 -1.10 25.19 -12.33
C THR A 119 0.18 25.70 -13.01
N VAL A 120 1.32 25.06 -12.75
CA VAL A 120 2.64 25.57 -13.15
C VAL A 120 3.03 25.16 -14.57
N PHE A 121 2.65 23.97 -15.03
CA PHE A 121 2.84 23.58 -16.43
C PHE A 121 1.72 24.15 -17.29
N LYS A 122 2.05 24.96 -18.31
CA LYS A 122 1.04 25.75 -19.02
C LYS A 122 0.59 25.16 -20.35
N ASN A 123 1.51 24.57 -21.11
CA ASN A 123 1.30 24.15 -22.50
C ASN A 123 1.92 22.78 -22.79
N TRP A 124 1.61 22.21 -23.97
CA TRP A 124 2.11 20.90 -24.37
C TRP A 124 3.64 20.79 -24.38
N THR A 125 4.37 21.84 -24.76
CA THR A 125 5.83 21.80 -24.79
C THR A 125 6.41 21.56 -23.39
N GLU A 126 5.87 22.22 -22.38
CA GLU A 126 6.28 22.02 -21.00
C GLU A 126 5.90 20.61 -20.50
N TRP A 127 4.68 20.14 -20.79
CA TRP A 127 4.25 18.78 -20.45
C TRP A 127 5.08 17.71 -21.15
N LYS A 128 5.43 17.91 -22.42
CA LYS A 128 6.30 17.02 -23.20
C LYS A 128 7.66 16.84 -22.51
N TRP A 129 8.27 17.94 -22.05
CA TRP A 129 9.53 17.85 -21.31
C TRP A 129 9.36 17.19 -19.94
N ALA A 130 8.29 17.51 -19.21
CA ALA A 130 8.00 16.86 -17.94
C ALA A 130 7.82 15.33 -18.09
N LEU A 131 7.07 14.88 -19.10
CA LEU A 131 6.91 13.46 -19.42
C LEU A 131 8.24 12.80 -19.79
N ARG A 132 9.14 13.49 -20.49
CA ARG A 132 10.48 12.96 -20.81
C ARG A 132 11.38 12.84 -19.59
N PHE A 133 11.37 13.81 -18.68
CA PHE A 133 12.09 13.69 -17.41
C PHE A 133 11.53 12.55 -16.57
N PHE A 134 10.21 12.36 -16.58
CA PHE A 134 9.57 11.23 -15.95
C PHE A 134 10.00 9.90 -16.59
N LEU A 135 10.02 9.78 -17.92
CA LEU A 135 10.54 8.60 -18.62
C LEU A 135 12.01 8.33 -18.31
N LEU A 136 12.84 9.38 -18.22
CA LEU A 136 14.25 9.25 -17.86
C LEU A 136 14.37 8.62 -16.46
N ALA A 137 13.72 9.20 -15.45
CA ALA A 137 13.77 8.65 -14.10
C ALA A 137 13.18 7.23 -14.02
N GLY A 138 12.08 6.98 -14.74
CA GLY A 138 11.47 5.67 -14.85
C GLY A 138 12.36 4.63 -15.52
N SER A 139 13.09 5.01 -16.56
CA SER A 139 14.02 4.12 -17.27
C SER A 139 15.14 3.61 -16.36
N LEU A 140 15.61 4.44 -15.42
CA LEU A 140 16.60 4.03 -14.42
C LEU A 140 16.04 2.96 -13.48
N VAL A 141 14.79 3.10 -13.02
CA VAL A 141 14.10 2.09 -12.21
C VAL A 141 13.91 0.79 -13.01
N MET A 142 13.48 0.89 -14.27
CA MET A 142 13.29 -0.30 -15.12
C MET A 142 14.62 -0.97 -15.48
N PHE A 143 15.71 -0.21 -15.61
CA PHE A 143 17.04 -0.75 -15.87
C PHE A 143 17.56 -1.53 -14.66
N ILE A 144 17.42 -1.00 -13.44
CA ILE A 144 17.73 -1.74 -12.21
C ILE A 144 16.89 -3.02 -12.11
N GLY A 145 15.62 -2.96 -12.52
CA GLY A 145 14.77 -4.15 -12.59
C GLY A 145 15.28 -5.20 -13.57
N ALA A 146 15.74 -4.79 -14.75
CA ALA A 146 16.36 -5.69 -15.71
C ALA A 146 17.67 -6.31 -15.17
N LEU A 147 18.48 -5.56 -14.42
CA LEU A 147 19.69 -6.09 -13.78
C LEU A 147 19.38 -7.17 -12.73
N GLN A 148 18.26 -7.06 -12.01
CA GLN A 148 17.84 -8.08 -11.04
C GLN A 148 17.53 -9.44 -11.67
N VAL A 149 17.24 -9.51 -12.98
CA VAL A 149 17.06 -10.79 -13.67
C VAL A 149 18.37 -11.60 -13.68
N GLY A 150 19.51 -10.94 -13.90
CA GLY A 150 20.83 -11.58 -13.87
C GLY A 150 21.44 -11.65 -12.46
N SER A 151 21.02 -10.76 -11.56
CA SER A 151 21.52 -10.68 -10.18
C SER A 151 20.36 -10.61 -9.16
N PRO A 152 19.66 -11.73 -8.87
CA PRO A 152 18.45 -11.73 -8.03
C PRO A 152 18.65 -11.27 -6.58
N GLN A 153 19.90 -11.16 -6.10
CA GLN A 153 20.25 -10.64 -4.77
C GLN A 153 20.38 -9.11 -4.74
N LEU A 154 20.46 -8.45 -5.90
CA LEU A 154 20.64 -7.00 -6.01
C LEU A 154 19.50 -6.25 -5.31
N LEU A 155 19.84 -5.27 -4.47
CA LEU A 155 18.91 -4.41 -3.73
C LEU A 155 17.87 -5.16 -2.89
N LEU A 156 18.33 -6.04 -1.98
CA LEU A 156 17.49 -6.74 -1.01
C LEU A 156 16.37 -7.60 -1.65
N ASN A 157 16.48 -7.96 -2.94
CA ASN A 157 15.50 -8.81 -3.61
C ASN A 157 15.60 -10.29 -3.16
N GLY A 158 16.60 -10.64 -2.35
CA GLY A 158 16.63 -11.89 -1.58
C GLY A 158 16.68 -13.16 -2.41
N GLY A 159 17.08 -13.08 -3.69
CA GLY A 159 17.05 -14.24 -4.59
C GLY A 159 15.68 -14.51 -5.22
N ALA A 160 14.69 -13.63 -5.04
CA ALA A 160 13.34 -13.85 -5.56
C ALA A 160 13.31 -13.86 -7.10
N GLU A 161 12.52 -14.78 -7.67
CA GLU A 161 12.33 -14.92 -9.13
C GLU A 161 11.69 -13.69 -9.78
N ARG A 162 10.89 -12.94 -9.02
CA ARG A 162 10.18 -11.75 -9.51
C ARG A 162 10.99 -10.50 -9.21
N VAL A 163 11.14 -9.64 -10.21
CA VAL A 163 11.84 -8.35 -10.08
C VAL A 163 11.05 -7.35 -9.24
N SER A 164 11.72 -6.71 -8.28
CA SER A 164 11.16 -5.70 -7.36
C SER A 164 11.77 -4.30 -7.53
N SER A 165 12.95 -4.20 -8.16
CA SER A 165 13.73 -2.99 -8.41
C SER A 165 13.86 -2.09 -7.16
N THR A 166 14.11 -0.79 -7.35
CA THR A 166 14.12 0.21 -6.27
C THR A 166 12.75 0.46 -5.66
N LEU A 167 11.68 -0.17 -6.17
CA LEU A 167 10.34 -0.08 -5.61
C LEU A 167 10.09 -1.09 -4.47
N GLY A 168 10.95 -2.11 -4.33
CA GLY A 168 10.87 -3.12 -3.26
C GLY A 168 9.67 -4.06 -3.37
N ASN A 169 8.87 -3.96 -4.44
CA ASN A 169 7.70 -4.80 -4.65
C ASN A 169 7.46 -5.00 -6.15
N SER A 170 7.34 -6.25 -6.56
CA SER A 170 7.13 -6.61 -7.96
C SER A 170 5.80 -6.13 -8.54
N ILE A 171 4.73 -6.05 -7.74
CA ILE A 171 3.47 -5.48 -8.23
C ILE A 171 3.63 -3.99 -8.52
N TYR A 172 4.40 -3.25 -7.71
CA TYR A 172 4.67 -1.83 -7.93
C TYR A 172 5.51 -1.59 -9.19
N VAL A 173 6.50 -2.44 -9.48
CA VAL A 173 7.28 -2.40 -10.73
C VAL A 173 6.37 -2.57 -11.95
N GLY A 174 5.50 -3.58 -11.93
CA GLY A 174 4.56 -3.80 -13.03
C GLY A 174 3.65 -2.59 -13.26
N GLY A 175 3.09 -2.01 -12.20
CA GLY A 175 2.21 -0.84 -12.33
C GLY A 175 2.94 0.42 -12.76
N TYR A 176 4.18 0.61 -12.32
CA TYR A 176 5.01 1.73 -12.77
C TYR A 176 5.40 1.58 -14.24
N ALA A 177 5.74 0.37 -14.67
CA ALA A 177 6.00 0.04 -16.07
C ALA A 177 4.78 0.31 -16.97
N LEU A 178 3.57 -0.03 -16.51
CA LEU A 178 2.32 0.29 -17.22
C LEU A 178 2.23 1.79 -17.52
N PHE A 179 2.47 2.63 -16.52
CA PHE A 179 2.46 4.08 -16.69
C PHE A 179 3.49 4.56 -17.72
N LEU A 180 4.72 4.05 -17.64
CA LEU A 180 5.80 4.41 -18.56
C LEU A 180 5.47 4.03 -20.01
N ILE A 181 4.80 2.90 -20.23
CA ILE A 181 4.36 2.48 -21.57
C ILE A 181 3.36 3.48 -22.16
N PHE A 182 2.32 3.88 -21.41
CA PHE A 182 1.35 4.87 -21.88
C PHE A 182 1.99 6.25 -22.12
N THR A 183 2.91 6.66 -21.24
CA THR A 183 3.66 7.91 -21.39
C THR A 183 4.54 7.90 -22.64
N ALA A 184 5.32 6.82 -22.83
CA ALA A 184 6.17 6.66 -24.01
C ALA A 184 5.33 6.59 -25.28
N THR A 185 4.22 5.86 -25.27
CA THR A 185 3.30 5.77 -26.42
C THR A 185 2.77 7.15 -26.81
N LEU A 186 2.34 7.97 -25.83
CA LEU A 186 1.85 9.33 -26.08
C LEU A 186 2.93 10.22 -26.71
N LEU A 187 4.18 10.12 -26.22
CA LEU A 187 5.29 10.89 -26.77
C LEU A 187 5.65 10.41 -28.19
N ILE A 188 5.78 9.10 -28.41
CA ILE A 188 6.14 8.49 -29.71
C ILE A 188 5.19 8.92 -30.82
N VAL A 189 3.87 8.89 -30.58
CA VAL A 189 2.89 9.25 -31.63
C VAL A 189 2.86 10.74 -31.94
N LYS A 190 3.32 11.58 -31.01
CA LYS A 190 3.41 13.04 -31.19
C LYS A 190 4.80 13.52 -31.56
N GLU A 191 5.79 12.63 -31.59
CA GLU A 191 7.18 12.96 -31.84
C GLU A 191 7.49 13.03 -33.35
N LYS A 192 8.13 14.12 -33.76
CA LYS A 192 8.60 14.32 -35.13
C LYS A 192 10.10 14.06 -35.27
N ASN A 193 10.86 14.19 -34.17
CA ASN A 193 12.30 13.97 -34.16
C ASN A 193 12.62 12.48 -33.93
N ASN A 194 13.27 11.85 -34.92
CA ASN A 194 13.58 10.43 -34.90
C ASN A 194 14.49 10.00 -33.73
N PHE A 195 15.40 10.87 -33.27
CA PHE A 195 16.24 10.57 -32.12
C PHE A 195 15.39 10.40 -30.86
N TRP A 196 14.54 11.39 -30.56
CA TRP A 196 13.66 11.34 -29.40
C TRP A 196 12.66 10.18 -29.51
N ARG A 197 12.11 9.95 -30.69
CA ARG A 197 11.21 8.83 -30.94
C ARG A 197 11.89 7.48 -30.68
N GLY A 198 13.15 7.32 -31.10
CA GLY A 198 13.96 6.14 -30.81
C GLY A 198 14.21 5.93 -29.31
N THR A 199 14.55 7.01 -28.58
CA THR A 199 14.73 6.93 -27.12
C THR A 199 13.45 6.55 -26.39
N GLU A 200 12.31 7.09 -26.81
CA GLU A 200 11.00 6.80 -26.21
C GLU A 200 10.57 5.35 -26.50
N ILE A 201 10.85 4.82 -27.69
CA ILE A 201 10.64 3.40 -28.04
C ILE A 201 11.51 2.50 -27.16
N LEU A 202 12.79 2.83 -26.97
CA LEU A 202 13.69 2.05 -26.13
C LEU A 202 13.18 1.95 -24.68
N VAL A 203 12.74 3.07 -24.11
CA VAL A 203 12.17 3.09 -22.75
C VAL A 203 10.86 2.30 -22.70
N MET A 204 10.01 2.41 -23.73
CA MET A 204 8.77 1.62 -23.82
C MET A 204 9.05 0.11 -23.83
N VAL A 205 10.05 -0.34 -24.60
CA VAL A 205 10.45 -1.76 -24.64
C VAL A 205 10.98 -2.21 -23.28
N LEU A 206 11.85 -1.41 -22.66
CA LEU A 206 12.39 -1.71 -21.33
C LEU A 206 11.28 -1.82 -20.26
N ALA A 207 10.29 -0.91 -20.29
CA ALA A 207 9.13 -0.96 -19.41
C ALA A 207 8.26 -2.20 -19.71
N PHE A 208 8.01 -2.50 -20.97
CA PHE A 208 7.27 -3.69 -21.38
C PHE A 208 7.89 -4.97 -20.84
N LEU A 209 9.22 -5.15 -20.98
CA LEU A 209 9.94 -6.29 -20.40
C LEU A 209 9.76 -6.41 -18.88
N ASN A 210 9.78 -5.28 -18.16
CA ASN A 210 9.60 -5.27 -16.71
C ASN A 210 8.19 -5.66 -16.25
N ILE A 211 7.15 -5.52 -17.10
CA ILE A 211 5.82 -6.12 -16.79
C ILE A 211 5.94 -7.64 -16.69
N PHE A 212 6.69 -8.28 -17.59
CA PHE A 212 6.91 -9.73 -17.55
C PHE A 212 7.84 -10.11 -16.39
N PHE A 213 8.97 -9.43 -16.21
CA PHE A 213 9.93 -9.75 -15.13
C PHE A 213 9.35 -9.55 -13.73
N SER A 214 8.49 -8.55 -13.56
CA SER A 214 7.76 -8.37 -12.30
C SER A 214 6.66 -9.43 -12.10
N GLY A 215 6.18 -10.02 -13.20
CA GLY A 215 5.13 -11.01 -13.21
C GLY A 215 3.77 -10.48 -12.70
N SER A 216 3.57 -9.16 -12.72
CA SER A 216 2.34 -8.56 -12.23
C SER A 216 1.17 -8.79 -13.19
N ARG A 217 0.29 -9.75 -12.85
CA ARG A 217 -0.94 -10.03 -13.60
C ARG A 217 -1.81 -8.79 -13.78
N GLY A 218 -1.97 -8.00 -12.72
CA GLY A 218 -2.78 -6.78 -12.71
C GLY A 218 -2.28 -5.74 -13.71
N ALA A 219 -0.96 -5.51 -13.74
CA ALA A 219 -0.36 -4.57 -14.70
C ALA A 219 -0.48 -5.07 -16.14
N PHE A 220 -0.27 -6.37 -16.37
CA PHE A 220 -0.43 -6.97 -17.70
C PHE A 220 -1.89 -6.86 -18.19
N LEU A 221 -2.87 -7.21 -17.35
CA LEU A 221 -4.28 -7.07 -17.67
C LEU A 221 -4.67 -5.61 -17.92
N GLY A 222 -4.21 -4.69 -17.07
CA GLY A 222 -4.39 -3.25 -17.24
C GLY A 222 -3.85 -2.75 -18.59
N LEU A 223 -2.65 -3.20 -18.98
CA LEU A 223 -2.06 -2.89 -20.29
C LEU A 223 -2.95 -3.39 -21.43
N CYS A 224 -3.36 -4.66 -21.39
CA CYS A 224 -4.19 -5.24 -22.43
C CYS A 224 -5.52 -4.50 -22.58
N VAL A 225 -6.26 -4.28 -21.49
CA VAL A 225 -7.57 -3.62 -21.53
C VAL A 225 -7.43 -2.16 -21.98
N GLY A 226 -6.47 -1.42 -21.41
CA GLY A 226 -6.23 -0.04 -21.79
C GLY A 226 -5.79 0.13 -23.25
N ALA A 227 -4.94 -0.76 -23.76
CA ALA A 227 -4.51 -0.77 -25.15
C ALA A 227 -5.67 -1.13 -26.10
N VAL A 228 -6.49 -2.13 -25.76
CA VAL A 228 -7.68 -2.50 -26.53
C VAL A 228 -8.66 -1.34 -26.60
N VAL A 229 -8.95 -0.68 -25.47
CA VAL A 229 -9.81 0.51 -25.44
C VAL A 229 -9.21 1.64 -26.28
N ALA A 230 -7.92 1.91 -26.16
CA ALA A 230 -7.26 2.94 -26.97
C ALA A 230 -7.36 2.63 -28.48
N LEU A 231 -7.05 1.40 -28.90
CA LEU A 231 -7.14 0.96 -30.30
C LEU A 231 -8.58 1.02 -30.82
N ALA A 232 -9.56 0.57 -30.04
CA ALA A 232 -10.97 0.66 -30.40
C ALA A 232 -11.40 2.12 -30.61
N VAL A 233 -11.03 3.04 -29.71
CA VAL A 233 -11.35 4.46 -29.86
C VAL A 233 -10.62 5.07 -31.06
N TYR A 234 -9.37 4.68 -31.36
CA TYR A 234 -8.69 5.08 -32.61
C TYR A 234 -9.49 4.68 -33.85
N VAL A 235 -10.01 3.45 -33.91
CA VAL A 235 -10.84 2.98 -35.03
C VAL A 235 -12.12 3.83 -35.18
N LEU A 236 -12.71 4.27 -34.07
CA LEU A 236 -13.92 5.09 -34.06
C LEU A 236 -13.66 6.55 -34.45
N VAL A 237 -12.52 7.12 -34.06
CA VAL A 237 -12.17 8.52 -34.29
C VAL A 237 -11.56 8.75 -35.68
N LEU A 238 -10.72 7.85 -36.18
CA LEU A 238 -9.99 8.02 -37.45
C LEU A 238 -10.81 7.64 -38.70
N LYS A 239 -12.10 8.00 -38.76
CA LYS A 239 -13.01 7.65 -39.87
C LYS A 239 -12.50 8.10 -41.24
N GLN A 240 -11.81 9.23 -41.29
CA GLN A 240 -11.27 9.82 -42.52
C GLN A 240 -10.00 9.13 -43.06
N TYR A 241 -9.27 8.37 -42.23
CA TYR A 241 -8.03 7.68 -42.62
C TYR A 241 -8.25 6.18 -42.79
N LYS A 242 -9.01 5.80 -43.83
CA LYS A 242 -9.47 4.40 -44.05
C LYS A 242 -8.34 3.37 -43.93
N LYS A 243 -7.18 3.58 -44.57
CA LYS A 243 -6.04 2.65 -44.52
C LYS A 243 -5.55 2.42 -43.08
N ILE A 244 -5.25 3.49 -42.35
CA ILE A 244 -4.79 3.44 -40.95
C ILE A 244 -5.85 2.77 -40.08
N ARG A 245 -7.13 3.12 -40.27
CA ARG A 245 -8.25 2.52 -39.54
C ARG A 245 -8.33 1.01 -39.75
N PHE A 246 -8.20 0.53 -40.99
CA PHE A 246 -8.18 -0.90 -41.29
C PHE A 246 -6.95 -1.60 -40.71
N THR A 247 -5.77 -0.96 -40.72
CA THR A 247 -4.58 -1.51 -40.07
C THR A 247 -4.77 -1.66 -38.57
N ILE A 248 -5.29 -0.63 -37.89
CA ILE A 248 -5.56 -0.68 -36.44
C ILE A 248 -6.64 -1.73 -36.12
N ALA A 249 -7.70 -1.81 -36.92
CA ALA A 249 -8.73 -2.83 -36.76
C ALA A 249 -8.17 -4.25 -36.97
N GLY A 250 -7.27 -4.43 -37.95
CA GLY A 250 -6.56 -5.69 -38.18
C GLY A 250 -5.64 -6.05 -37.01
N LEU A 251 -4.88 -5.09 -36.45
CA LEU A 251 -4.05 -5.29 -35.25
C LEU A 251 -4.89 -5.64 -34.02
N LEU A 252 -6.05 -5.00 -33.85
CA LEU A 252 -6.98 -5.32 -32.78
C LEU A 252 -7.53 -6.75 -32.96
N GLY A 253 -7.95 -7.12 -34.17
CA GLY A 253 -8.40 -8.47 -34.49
C GLY A 253 -7.32 -9.52 -34.24
N LEU A 254 -6.08 -9.25 -34.70
CA LEU A 254 -4.92 -10.11 -34.44
C LEU A 254 -4.63 -10.24 -32.93
N SER A 255 -4.73 -9.16 -32.17
CA SER A 255 -4.52 -9.19 -30.72
C SER A 255 -5.55 -10.08 -30.02
N VAL A 256 -6.82 -9.99 -30.41
CA VAL A 256 -7.88 -10.86 -29.90
C VAL A 256 -7.61 -12.33 -30.25
N VAL A 257 -7.16 -12.61 -31.48
CA VAL A 257 -6.79 -13.97 -31.90
C VAL A 257 -5.62 -14.49 -31.06
N ILE A 258 -4.56 -13.71 -30.87
CA ILE A 258 -3.38 -14.09 -30.05
C ILE A 258 -3.78 -14.37 -28.60
N LEU A 259 -4.58 -13.49 -27.98
CA LEU A 259 -5.07 -13.71 -26.61
C LEU A 259 -5.97 -14.95 -26.51
N SER A 260 -6.80 -15.20 -27.52
CA SER A 260 -7.64 -16.41 -27.61
C SER A 260 -6.80 -17.68 -27.75
N LEU A 261 -5.72 -17.64 -28.53
CA LEU A 261 -4.76 -18.75 -28.63
C LEU A 261 -4.07 -19.00 -27.29
N PHE A 262 -3.56 -17.97 -26.62
CA PHE A 262 -2.95 -18.13 -25.29
C PHE A 262 -3.94 -18.69 -24.26
N TYR A 263 -5.21 -18.27 -24.30
CA TYR A 263 -6.25 -18.82 -23.43
C TYR A 263 -6.60 -20.28 -23.76
N THR A 264 -6.65 -20.62 -25.04
CA THR A 264 -6.93 -22.00 -25.51
C THR A 264 -5.80 -22.95 -25.11
N PHE A 265 -4.56 -22.54 -25.33
CA PHE A 265 -3.36 -23.33 -25.01
C PHE A 265 -2.82 -23.06 -23.59
N ARG A 266 -3.64 -22.50 -22.69
CA ARG A 266 -3.20 -22.07 -21.35
C ARG A 266 -2.60 -23.17 -20.48
N GLN A 267 -2.98 -24.43 -20.73
CA GLN A 267 -2.49 -25.60 -19.98
C GLN A 267 -1.18 -26.17 -20.51
N THR A 268 -0.66 -25.65 -21.62
CA THR A 268 0.64 -26.09 -22.14
C THR A 268 1.78 -25.55 -21.27
N GLN A 269 2.86 -26.31 -21.12
CA GLN A 269 4.07 -25.88 -20.41
C GLN A 269 4.62 -24.56 -20.98
N PHE A 270 4.54 -24.38 -22.29
CA PHE A 270 4.94 -23.14 -22.95
C PHE A 270 4.21 -21.93 -22.39
N VAL A 271 2.88 -21.94 -22.35
CA VAL A 271 2.10 -20.78 -21.88
C VAL A 271 2.24 -20.58 -20.38
N GLN A 272 2.28 -21.65 -19.59
CA GLN A 272 2.44 -21.59 -18.13
C GLN A 272 3.77 -20.94 -17.72
N ASN A 273 4.84 -21.19 -18.49
CA ASN A 273 6.18 -20.66 -18.22
C ASN A 273 6.37 -19.19 -18.65
N ILE A 274 5.41 -18.57 -19.36
CA ILE A 274 5.52 -17.14 -19.72
C ILE A 274 5.15 -16.29 -18.49
N PRO A 275 6.10 -15.51 -17.92
CA PRO A 275 5.84 -14.68 -16.75
C PRO A 275 4.70 -13.68 -16.99
N ALA A 276 3.92 -13.36 -15.95
CA ALA A 276 2.67 -12.58 -16.00
C ALA A 276 1.55 -13.20 -16.85
N LEU A 277 1.79 -13.57 -18.12
CA LEU A 277 0.81 -14.10 -19.06
C LEU A 277 0.23 -15.44 -18.60
N GLY A 278 1.08 -16.43 -18.34
CA GLY A 278 0.67 -17.79 -17.94
C GLY A 278 -0.20 -17.78 -16.69
N ARG A 279 0.18 -16.97 -15.70
CA ARG A 279 -0.61 -16.76 -14.48
C ARG A 279 -1.94 -16.05 -14.75
N THR A 280 -1.98 -15.11 -15.69
CA THR A 280 -3.21 -14.36 -16.02
C THR A 280 -4.22 -15.28 -16.71
N VAL A 281 -3.82 -16.00 -17.77
CA VAL A 281 -4.74 -16.84 -18.54
C VAL A 281 -5.22 -18.08 -17.78
N ASN A 282 -4.48 -18.54 -16.77
CA ASN A 282 -4.86 -19.66 -15.91
C ASN A 282 -5.65 -19.25 -14.66
N THR A 283 -5.92 -17.96 -14.44
CA THR A 283 -6.78 -17.53 -13.33
C THR A 283 -8.25 -17.78 -13.73
N THR A 284 -8.83 -18.88 -13.25
CA THR A 284 -10.26 -19.20 -13.42
C THR A 284 -11.09 -18.65 -12.26
N TRP A 285 -12.41 -18.64 -12.42
CA TRP A 285 -13.34 -18.29 -11.35
C TRP A 285 -13.14 -19.15 -10.10
N SER A 286 -13.06 -20.48 -10.27
CA SER A 286 -12.83 -21.43 -9.17
C SER A 286 -11.51 -21.17 -8.44
N VAL A 287 -10.44 -20.87 -9.18
CA VAL A 287 -9.13 -20.52 -8.60
C VAL A 287 -9.23 -19.21 -7.83
N LEU A 288 -9.94 -18.21 -8.34
CA LEU A 288 -10.09 -16.91 -7.68
C LEU A 288 -10.85 -17.02 -6.36
N THR A 289 -12.01 -17.69 -6.35
CA THR A 289 -12.85 -17.86 -5.15
C THR A 289 -12.17 -18.70 -4.08
N ALA A 290 -11.23 -19.55 -4.46
CA ALA A 290 -10.44 -20.36 -3.53
C ALA A 290 -9.27 -19.59 -2.87
N THR A 291 -9.05 -18.31 -3.16
CA THR A 291 -7.92 -17.54 -2.58
C THR A 291 -8.25 -16.86 -1.26
N ALA A 292 -7.23 -16.66 -0.42
CA ALA A 292 -7.31 -15.83 0.78
C ALA A 292 -7.79 -14.38 0.48
N ARG A 293 -7.46 -13.85 -0.70
CA ARG A 293 -7.93 -12.52 -1.14
C ARG A 293 -9.44 -12.48 -1.34
N TRP A 294 -10.04 -13.55 -1.87
CA TRP A 294 -11.49 -13.61 -2.01
C TRP A 294 -12.19 -13.58 -0.64
N LYS A 295 -11.68 -14.34 0.34
CA LYS A 295 -12.18 -14.28 1.72
C LYS A 295 -12.00 -12.86 2.31
N ALA A 296 -10.88 -12.20 2.06
CA ALA A 296 -10.70 -10.80 2.43
C ALA A 296 -11.76 -9.91 1.76
N TRP A 297 -12.09 -10.10 0.49
CA TRP A 297 -13.14 -9.34 -0.20
C TRP A 297 -14.51 -9.51 0.44
N GLU A 298 -14.88 -10.74 0.82
CA GLU A 298 -16.12 -11.02 1.54
C GLU A 298 -16.17 -10.29 2.88
N VAL A 299 -15.06 -10.27 3.62
CA VAL A 299 -14.93 -9.50 4.86
C VAL A 299 -15.08 -8.00 4.60
N GLY A 300 -14.47 -7.46 3.55
CA GLY A 300 -14.63 -6.07 3.16
C GLY A 300 -16.09 -5.68 2.85
N ILE A 301 -16.82 -6.53 2.11
CA ILE A 301 -18.24 -6.33 1.81
C ILE A 301 -19.09 -6.36 3.10
N LYS A 302 -18.85 -7.33 3.99
CA LYS A 302 -19.52 -7.39 5.30
C LYS A 302 -19.21 -6.15 6.15
N GLY A 303 -17.96 -5.69 6.13
CA GLY A 303 -17.52 -4.47 6.80
C GLY A 303 -18.22 -3.22 6.26
N TRP A 304 -18.35 -3.10 4.95
CA TRP A 304 -19.12 -2.02 4.32
C TRP A 304 -20.58 -2.03 4.79
N ASN A 305 -21.24 -3.18 4.82
CA ASN A 305 -22.63 -3.29 5.29
C ASN A 305 -22.79 -2.81 6.75
N ALA A 306 -21.76 -2.97 7.59
CA ALA A 306 -21.77 -2.49 8.97
C ALA A 306 -21.61 -0.96 9.08
N ARG A 307 -20.91 -0.30 8.13
CA ARG A 307 -20.70 1.15 8.10
C ARG A 307 -20.80 1.70 6.67
N PRO A 308 -22.01 1.79 6.10
CA PRO A 308 -22.17 1.95 4.65
C PRO A 308 -21.84 3.35 4.11
N VAL A 309 -21.90 4.41 4.92
CA VAL A 309 -21.76 5.79 4.40
C VAL A 309 -20.30 6.24 4.31
N PHE A 310 -19.59 6.26 5.46
CA PHE A 310 -18.20 6.72 5.59
C PHE A 310 -17.22 5.62 6.03
N GLY A 311 -17.67 4.36 6.10
CA GLY A 311 -16.79 3.22 6.37
C GLY A 311 -16.12 3.23 7.74
N TRP A 312 -15.01 2.51 7.83
CA TRP A 312 -14.25 2.25 9.06
C TRP A 312 -13.07 3.21 9.29
N GLY A 313 -12.83 4.13 8.36
CA GLY A 313 -11.69 5.03 8.33
C GLY A 313 -10.56 4.50 7.43
N PRO A 314 -9.91 5.36 6.62
CA PRO A 314 -8.77 4.98 5.79
C PRO A 314 -7.69 4.25 6.59
N ASN A 315 -7.08 3.22 5.99
CA ASN A 315 -6.04 2.36 6.61
C ASN A 315 -6.52 1.51 7.81
N ASN A 316 -7.79 1.58 8.24
CA ASN A 316 -8.35 0.78 9.33
C ASN A 316 -8.95 -0.57 8.88
N TYR A 317 -8.58 -1.06 7.68
CA TYR A 317 -9.13 -2.31 7.14
C TYR A 317 -8.79 -3.51 8.05
N PHE A 318 -7.63 -3.52 8.69
CA PHE A 318 -7.24 -4.61 9.58
C PHE A 318 -8.17 -4.77 10.79
N TYR A 319 -8.76 -3.68 11.31
CA TYR A 319 -9.76 -3.76 12.38
C TYR A 319 -11.02 -4.51 11.91
N VAL A 320 -11.48 -4.22 10.69
CA VAL A 320 -12.60 -4.93 10.06
C VAL A 320 -12.25 -6.40 9.86
N PHE A 321 -11.04 -6.64 9.34
CA PHE A 321 -10.56 -7.98 9.08
C PHE A 321 -10.43 -8.83 10.34
N ASN A 322 -10.01 -8.23 11.45
CA ASN A 322 -9.94 -8.90 12.75
C ASN A 322 -11.33 -9.17 13.32
N GLN A 323 -12.23 -8.19 13.30
CA GLN A 323 -13.59 -8.36 13.84
C GLN A 323 -14.41 -9.41 13.09
N LEU A 324 -14.23 -9.48 11.77
CA LEU A 324 -14.95 -10.40 10.89
C LEU A 324 -14.03 -11.54 10.38
N TYR A 325 -13.01 -11.87 11.17
CA TYR A 325 -12.01 -12.86 10.78
C TYR A 325 -12.68 -14.20 10.44
N ASN A 326 -12.30 -14.75 9.29
CA ASN A 326 -12.81 -16.04 8.85
C ASN A 326 -11.81 -17.13 9.30
N PRO A 327 -12.21 -18.12 10.13
CA PRO A 327 -11.32 -19.18 10.58
C PRO A 327 -10.78 -20.04 9.43
N HIS A 328 -11.47 -20.06 8.29
CA HIS A 328 -10.97 -20.70 7.07
C HIS A 328 -9.77 -19.98 6.43
N MET A 329 -9.32 -18.83 6.91
CA MET A 329 -8.07 -18.23 6.42
C MET A 329 -6.85 -19.15 6.65
N LEU A 330 -6.92 -20.01 7.67
CA LEU A 330 -5.89 -21.02 7.93
C LEU A 330 -5.84 -22.18 6.95
N ASP A 331 -6.87 -22.36 6.10
CA ASP A 331 -6.80 -23.35 5.02
C ASP A 331 -5.63 -23.05 4.05
N HIS A 332 -5.16 -21.79 4.03
CA HIS A 332 -4.08 -21.34 3.18
C HIS A 332 -2.71 -21.42 3.86
N ASN A 333 -2.52 -20.67 4.96
CA ASN A 333 -1.35 -20.68 5.85
C ASN A 333 -1.47 -19.53 6.87
N TRP A 334 -0.62 -19.56 7.90
CA TRP A 334 -0.49 -18.51 8.92
C TRP A 334 -0.11 -17.11 8.38
N GLY A 335 0.53 -17.02 7.21
CA GLY A 335 0.84 -15.73 6.59
C GLY A 335 -0.39 -15.02 6.02
N GLU A 336 -1.37 -15.79 5.56
CA GLU A 336 -2.62 -15.30 4.98
C GLU A 336 -3.71 -15.05 6.04
N THR A 337 -3.37 -15.01 7.35
CA THR A 337 -4.34 -14.69 8.42
C THR A 337 -4.31 -13.22 8.86
N TRP A 338 -3.58 -12.38 8.11
CA TRP A 338 -3.38 -10.98 8.42
C TRP A 338 -3.53 -10.13 7.15
N PHE A 339 -4.52 -9.25 7.15
CA PHE A 339 -4.77 -8.35 6.04
C PHE A 339 -4.95 -6.92 6.55
N ASP A 340 -4.14 -6.01 6.00
CA ASP A 340 -4.21 -4.57 6.22
C ASP A 340 -4.96 -3.82 5.11
N ASN A 341 -5.35 -4.54 4.05
CA ASN A 341 -6.13 -4.03 2.93
C ASN A 341 -6.79 -5.17 2.13
N ALA A 342 -7.87 -4.87 1.40
CA ALA A 342 -8.59 -5.88 0.60
C ALA A 342 -7.83 -6.40 -0.63
N HIS A 343 -6.68 -5.83 -1.00
CA HIS A 343 -5.96 -6.11 -2.26
C HIS A 343 -6.83 -5.90 -3.52
N ASN A 344 -7.81 -5.02 -3.41
CA ASN A 344 -8.69 -4.52 -4.45
C ASN A 344 -9.11 -3.12 -4.05
N ILE A 345 -8.72 -2.10 -4.83
CA ILE A 345 -8.93 -0.71 -4.42
C ILE A 345 -10.40 -0.38 -4.21
N LEU A 346 -11.31 -0.99 -4.96
CA LEU A 346 -12.74 -0.69 -4.90
C LEU A 346 -13.33 -1.22 -3.61
N ILE A 347 -13.07 -2.49 -3.30
CA ILE A 347 -13.55 -3.13 -2.07
C ILE A 347 -12.90 -2.46 -0.86
N ASN A 348 -11.60 -2.17 -0.93
CA ASN A 348 -10.90 -1.48 0.14
C ASN A 348 -11.52 -0.10 0.41
N THR A 349 -11.65 0.73 -0.62
CA THR A 349 -12.21 2.10 -0.51
C THR A 349 -13.65 2.07 0.00
N MET A 350 -14.46 1.13 -0.50
CA MET A 350 -15.83 0.93 -0.04
C MET A 350 -15.89 0.51 1.44
N THR A 351 -14.96 -0.32 1.90
CA THR A 351 -14.88 -0.74 3.31
C THR A 351 -14.44 0.43 4.21
N VAL A 352 -13.39 1.16 3.82
CA VAL A 352 -12.75 2.16 4.69
C VAL A 352 -13.33 3.56 4.59
N GLN A 353 -14.00 3.91 3.49
CA GLN A 353 -14.63 5.22 3.26
C GLN A 353 -16.12 5.13 2.87
N GLY A 354 -16.70 3.93 2.86
CA GLY A 354 -18.10 3.72 2.55
C GLY A 354 -18.50 4.05 1.11
N THR A 355 -19.80 4.17 0.89
CA THR A 355 -20.43 4.48 -0.40
C THR A 355 -19.99 5.86 -0.92
N VAL A 356 -19.81 6.84 -0.03
CA VAL A 356 -19.35 8.19 -0.44
C VAL A 356 -17.92 8.12 -0.98
N GLY A 357 -17.04 7.35 -0.32
CA GLY A 357 -15.67 7.14 -0.77
C GLY A 357 -15.57 6.46 -2.12
N ILE A 358 -16.28 5.35 -2.33
CA ILE A 358 -16.20 4.62 -3.60
C ILE A 358 -16.81 5.41 -4.77
N LEU A 359 -17.93 6.11 -4.56
CA LEU A 359 -18.53 6.95 -5.59
C LEU A 359 -17.62 8.12 -5.97
N SER A 360 -17.00 8.77 -4.97
CA SER A 360 -16.06 9.87 -5.23
C SER A 360 -14.76 9.38 -5.89
N TYR A 361 -14.26 8.20 -5.53
CA TYR A 361 -13.12 7.56 -6.20
C TYR A 361 -13.40 7.29 -7.68
N LEU A 362 -14.52 6.63 -7.99
CA LEU A 362 -14.91 6.35 -9.38
C LEU A 362 -15.21 7.64 -10.16
N ALA A 363 -15.75 8.66 -9.50
CA ALA A 363 -16.01 9.96 -10.12
C ALA A 363 -14.72 10.62 -10.66
N ILE A 364 -13.56 10.43 -10.01
CA ILE A 364 -12.27 10.95 -10.52
C ILE A 364 -11.99 10.41 -11.93
N PHE A 365 -12.13 9.11 -12.14
CA PHE A 365 -11.90 8.47 -13.45
C PHE A 365 -12.95 8.89 -14.47
N ILE A 366 -14.23 8.81 -14.10
CA ILE A 366 -15.35 9.13 -14.99
C ILE A 366 -15.28 10.59 -15.45
N ILE A 367 -15.08 11.53 -14.53
CA ILE A 367 -15.02 12.96 -14.83
C ILE A 367 -13.78 13.30 -15.65
N ALA A 368 -12.64 12.65 -15.41
CA ALA A 368 -11.45 12.83 -16.25
C ALA A 368 -11.69 12.36 -17.69
N ILE A 369 -12.34 11.21 -17.89
CA ILE A 369 -12.72 10.71 -19.24
C ILE A 369 -13.72 11.65 -19.90
N ILE A 370 -14.77 12.08 -19.20
CA ILE A 370 -15.77 13.03 -19.72
C ILE A 370 -15.09 14.36 -20.11
N SER A 371 -14.16 14.84 -19.29
CA SER A 371 -13.40 16.07 -19.57
C SER A 371 -12.56 15.93 -20.84
N LEU A 372 -11.91 14.79 -21.05
CA LEU A 372 -11.17 14.50 -22.28
C LEU A 372 -12.09 14.44 -23.51
N VAL A 373 -13.23 13.75 -23.42
CA VAL A 373 -14.22 13.67 -24.50
C VAL A 373 -14.73 15.06 -24.88
N GLY A 374 -15.10 15.88 -23.88
CA GLY A 374 -15.56 17.24 -24.08
C GLY A 374 -14.50 18.13 -24.74
N ALA A 375 -13.26 18.06 -24.25
CA ALA A 375 -12.15 18.84 -24.80
C ALA A 375 -11.80 18.41 -26.23
N PHE A 376 -11.84 17.12 -26.55
CA PHE A 376 -11.61 16.60 -27.90
C PHE A 376 -12.69 17.09 -28.88
N ARG A 377 -13.97 16.98 -28.49
CA ARG A 377 -15.09 17.47 -29.32
C ARG A 377 -15.04 18.98 -29.55
N ALA A 378 -14.51 19.72 -28.59
CA ALA A 378 -14.30 21.16 -28.69
C ALA A 378 -12.99 21.54 -29.44
N GLY A 379 -12.24 20.58 -29.97
CA GLY A 379 -10.98 20.82 -30.68
C GLY A 379 -9.84 21.35 -29.80
N GLN A 380 -9.96 21.22 -28.47
CA GLN A 380 -8.99 21.77 -27.51
C GLN A 380 -7.78 20.84 -27.27
N VAL A 381 -8.00 19.53 -27.40
CA VAL A 381 -6.95 18.52 -27.34
C VAL A 381 -7.02 17.67 -28.61
N ASP A 382 -5.86 17.22 -29.09
CA ASP A 382 -5.83 16.29 -30.22
C ASP A 382 -6.25 14.88 -29.81
N TYR A 383 -6.57 14.07 -30.83
CA TYR A 383 -7.07 12.72 -30.62
C TYR A 383 -6.06 11.80 -29.91
N HIS A 384 -4.74 12.02 -30.00
CA HIS A 384 -3.77 11.18 -29.27
C HIS A 384 -3.86 11.41 -27.76
N ILE A 385 -3.95 12.67 -27.32
CA ILE A 385 -4.12 13.02 -25.90
C ILE A 385 -5.43 12.44 -25.37
N PHE A 386 -6.52 12.57 -26.12
CA PHE A 386 -7.81 11.98 -25.76
C PHE A 386 -7.73 10.46 -25.60
N ILE A 387 -7.22 9.77 -26.63
CA ILE A 387 -7.29 8.31 -26.72
C ILE A 387 -6.31 7.64 -25.76
N ILE A 388 -5.05 8.08 -25.74
CA ILE A 388 -4.02 7.50 -24.85
C ILE A 388 -4.25 7.97 -23.42
N GLY A 389 -4.68 9.23 -23.22
CA GLY A 389 -5.12 9.78 -21.94
C GLY A 389 -6.21 8.94 -21.28
N GLY A 390 -7.29 8.68 -22.02
CA GLY A 390 -8.40 7.85 -21.56
C GLY A 390 -8.02 6.36 -21.42
N GLY A 391 -7.23 5.83 -22.36
CA GLY A 391 -6.72 4.46 -22.30
C GLY A 391 -5.90 4.19 -21.04
N PHE A 392 -5.04 5.13 -20.63
CA PHE A 392 -4.29 5.03 -19.38
C PHE A 392 -5.21 5.02 -18.15
N LEU A 393 -6.23 5.89 -18.11
CA LEU A 393 -7.18 5.92 -16.97
C LEU A 393 -7.90 4.58 -16.80
N VAL A 394 -8.29 3.95 -17.91
CA VAL A 394 -8.87 2.59 -17.90
C VAL A 394 -7.82 1.56 -17.46
N ALA A 395 -6.62 1.61 -18.02
CA ALA A 395 -5.53 0.69 -17.68
C ALA A 395 -5.20 0.70 -16.17
N HIS A 396 -5.06 1.91 -15.61
CA HIS A 396 -4.75 2.14 -14.19
C HIS A 396 -5.88 1.63 -13.29
N LEU A 397 -7.14 1.92 -13.64
CA LEU A 397 -8.30 1.43 -12.87
C LEU A 397 -8.36 -0.12 -12.87
N VAL A 398 -8.18 -0.75 -14.04
CA VAL A 398 -8.17 -2.22 -14.17
C VAL A 398 -7.04 -2.85 -13.37
N GLN A 399 -5.84 -2.27 -13.42
CA GLN A 399 -4.74 -2.70 -12.57
C GLN A 399 -5.13 -2.61 -11.09
N ASN A 400 -5.66 -1.48 -10.65
CA ASN A 400 -6.00 -1.24 -9.25
C ASN A 400 -7.15 -2.10 -8.73
N VAL A 401 -8.05 -2.61 -9.58
CA VAL A 401 -9.03 -3.62 -9.14
C VAL A 401 -8.35 -4.89 -8.63
N THR A 402 -7.12 -5.17 -9.07
CA THR A 402 -6.35 -6.35 -8.65
C THR A 402 -5.29 -6.06 -7.57
N VAL A 403 -5.18 -4.80 -7.13
CA VAL A 403 -4.23 -4.35 -6.09
C VAL A 403 -4.78 -3.12 -5.35
N PHE A 404 -3.91 -2.27 -4.80
CA PHE A 404 -4.21 -1.04 -4.10
C PHE A 404 -3.17 0.02 -4.51
N GLU A 405 -3.44 1.28 -4.17
CA GLU A 405 -2.52 2.39 -4.44
C GLU A 405 -1.33 2.40 -3.48
N ASN A 406 -0.14 2.71 -3.99
CA ASN A 406 1.11 2.85 -3.24
C ASN A 406 1.70 4.27 -3.45
N PRO A 407 2.72 4.67 -2.68
CA PRO A 407 3.33 6.00 -2.81
C PRO A 407 3.73 6.38 -4.25
N THR A 408 4.28 5.43 -5.01
CA THR A 408 4.74 5.69 -6.37
C THR A 408 3.56 5.79 -7.33
N SER A 409 2.50 5.02 -7.12
CA SER A 409 1.30 5.10 -7.96
C SER A 409 0.48 6.35 -7.78
N TYR A 410 0.35 6.84 -6.54
CA TYR A 410 -0.23 8.14 -6.30
C TYR A 410 0.55 9.27 -7.00
N LEU A 411 1.89 9.24 -6.95
CA LEU A 411 2.73 10.25 -7.61
C LEU A 411 2.41 10.34 -9.11
N TYR A 412 2.48 9.22 -9.83
CA TYR A 412 2.27 9.22 -11.29
C TYR A 412 0.81 9.45 -11.67
N PHE A 413 -0.14 8.95 -10.88
CA PHE A 413 -1.56 9.13 -11.15
C PHE A 413 -1.97 10.59 -10.99
N MET A 414 -1.52 11.24 -9.92
CA MET A 414 -1.74 12.68 -9.69
C MET A 414 -1.07 13.54 -10.76
N PHE A 415 0.14 13.17 -11.20
CA PHE A 415 0.82 13.86 -12.30
C PHE A 415 0.03 13.76 -13.63
N TRP A 416 -0.49 12.56 -13.96
CA TRP A 416 -1.29 12.35 -15.17
C TRP A 416 -2.64 13.08 -15.12
N LEU A 417 -3.33 13.02 -13.98
CA LEU A 417 -4.56 13.78 -13.77
C LEU A 417 -4.31 15.28 -13.91
N ALA A 418 -3.18 15.79 -13.40
CA ALA A 418 -2.82 17.20 -13.51
C ALA A 418 -2.60 17.61 -14.98
N MET A 419 -1.99 16.74 -15.79
CA MET A 419 -1.85 16.93 -17.24
C MET A 419 -3.20 17.01 -17.92
N ILE A 420 -4.06 16.01 -17.71
CA ILE A 420 -5.40 15.99 -18.28
C ILE A 420 -6.14 17.26 -17.89
N ASN A 421 -6.19 17.57 -16.60
CA ASN A 421 -6.90 18.72 -16.08
C ASN A 421 -6.46 20.04 -16.74
N ARG A 422 -5.16 20.25 -16.87
CA ARG A 422 -4.63 21.46 -17.50
C ARG A 422 -4.98 21.52 -18.99
N LEU A 423 -4.76 20.43 -19.72
CA LEU A 423 -4.95 20.40 -21.17
C LEU A 423 -6.43 20.48 -21.57
N THR A 424 -7.35 19.96 -20.75
CA THR A 424 -8.81 20.06 -21.00
C THR A 424 -9.42 21.38 -20.55
N SER A 425 -8.71 22.20 -19.77
CA SER A 425 -9.24 23.46 -19.21
C SER A 425 -8.62 24.72 -19.81
N ALA A 426 -7.47 24.62 -20.49
CA ALA A 426 -6.69 25.77 -20.98
C ALA A 426 -7.48 26.73 -21.89
N ASN A 427 -8.32 26.24 -22.80
CA ASN A 427 -9.05 27.10 -23.74
C ASN A 427 -10.35 27.67 -23.17
N LYS A 428 -11.00 27.00 -22.21
CA LYS A 428 -12.14 27.59 -21.47
C LYS A 428 -11.69 28.78 -20.64
N GLU A 429 -10.50 28.70 -20.05
CA GLU A 429 -9.88 29.83 -19.35
C GLU A 429 -9.57 30.99 -20.28
N ASN A 430 -8.99 30.73 -21.46
CA ASN A 430 -8.68 31.78 -22.43
C ASN A 430 -9.96 32.48 -22.94
N ALA A 431 -11.01 31.73 -23.26
CA ALA A 431 -12.29 32.31 -23.70
C ALA A 431 -13.00 33.12 -22.59
N LEU A 432 -12.98 32.62 -21.35
CA LEU A 432 -13.53 33.35 -20.18
C LEU A 432 -12.64 34.53 -19.77
N SER A 433 -11.33 34.44 -19.98
CA SER A 433 -10.41 35.56 -19.75
C SER A 433 -10.58 36.63 -20.82
N ASP A 434 -10.79 36.27 -22.09
CA ASP A 434 -11.01 37.23 -23.18
C ASP A 434 -12.33 38.01 -22.97
N GLN A 435 -13.40 37.31 -22.57
CA GLN A 435 -14.64 37.95 -22.13
C GLN A 435 -14.44 38.84 -20.88
N ARG A 436 -13.64 38.38 -19.90
CA ARG A 436 -13.35 39.18 -18.70
C ARG A 436 -12.41 40.35 -18.97
N ILE A 437 -11.48 40.25 -19.93
CA ILE A 437 -10.56 41.33 -20.34
C ILE A 437 -11.37 42.42 -21.05
N GLN A 438 -12.35 42.06 -21.88
CA GLN A 438 -13.30 43.04 -22.43
C GLN A 438 -14.09 43.77 -21.32
N ILE A 439 -14.45 43.09 -20.22
CA ILE A 439 -15.16 43.70 -19.08
C ILE A 439 -14.19 44.48 -18.15
N LYS A 440 -12.93 44.03 -17.99
CA LYS A 440 -11.91 44.62 -17.11
C LYS A 440 -11.09 45.75 -17.71
N ASN A 441 -11.18 46.01 -19.01
CA ASN A 441 -10.62 47.24 -19.57
C ASN A 441 -11.25 48.51 -18.99
N LYS A 442 -12.26 48.39 -18.12
CA LYS A 442 -12.76 49.48 -17.24
C LYS A 442 -12.23 49.49 -15.80
N ASN A 443 -11.56 48.46 -15.28
CA ASN A 443 -10.96 48.45 -13.93
C ASN A 443 -9.84 47.40 -13.77
N GLU A 444 -8.60 47.89 -13.77
CA GLU A 444 -7.34 47.26 -13.35
C GLU A 444 -7.08 45.80 -13.78
N GLN A 445 -6.24 45.64 -14.80
CA GLN A 445 -5.39 44.46 -14.95
C GLN A 445 -4.55 44.33 -13.67
N ALA A 446 -4.67 43.21 -12.96
CA ALA A 446 -3.95 43.02 -11.71
C ALA A 446 -2.44 42.93 -11.99
N ALA A 447 -1.74 44.06 -11.84
CA ALA A 447 -0.29 44.13 -11.91
C ALA A 447 0.30 43.17 -10.87
N ASN A 448 1.41 42.50 -11.23
CA ASN A 448 2.13 41.64 -10.29
C ASN A 448 2.54 42.47 -9.07
N LYS A 449 2.07 42.08 -7.89
CA LYS A 449 2.42 42.76 -6.64
C LYS A 449 3.87 42.46 -6.27
N GLN A 450 4.59 43.47 -5.80
CA GLN A 450 5.88 43.24 -5.16
C GLN A 450 5.64 42.59 -3.80
N VAL A 451 6.40 41.53 -3.50
CA VAL A 451 6.35 40.84 -2.22
C VAL A 451 7.58 41.25 -1.42
N GLY A 452 7.36 41.74 -0.20
CA GLY A 452 8.43 42.12 0.71
C GLY A 452 9.24 40.91 1.22
N PRO A 453 10.50 41.12 1.62
CA PRO A 453 11.36 40.05 2.15
C PRO A 453 10.79 39.41 3.43
N GLY A 454 10.02 40.15 4.23
CA GLY A 454 9.37 39.65 5.45
C GLY A 454 8.42 38.48 5.18
N LEU A 455 7.54 38.58 4.17
CA LEU A 455 6.63 37.49 3.80
C LEU A 455 7.40 36.24 3.34
N CYS A 456 8.46 36.44 2.55
CA CYS A 456 9.30 35.33 2.08
C CYS A 456 9.97 34.61 3.24
N LEU A 457 10.49 35.37 4.21
CA LEU A 457 11.10 34.83 5.41
C LEU A 457 10.08 34.08 6.26
N THR A 458 8.89 34.65 6.51
CA THR A 458 7.82 33.98 7.27
C THR A 458 7.39 32.66 6.62
N VAL A 459 7.10 32.66 5.31
CA VAL A 459 6.70 31.45 4.58
C VAL A 459 7.84 30.42 4.58
N GLY A 460 9.09 30.87 4.44
CA GLY A 460 10.27 30.01 4.52
C GLY A 460 10.44 29.36 5.91
N ILE A 461 10.27 30.14 6.99
CA ILE A 461 10.34 29.63 8.37
C ILE A 461 9.24 28.61 8.64
N ILE A 462 7.99 28.89 8.25
CA ILE A 462 6.88 27.95 8.41
C ILE A 462 7.17 26.65 7.66
N SER A 463 7.59 26.75 6.39
CA SER A 463 7.98 25.58 5.59
C SER A 463 9.10 24.78 6.26
N PHE A 464 10.12 25.46 6.80
CA PHE A 464 11.23 24.80 7.49
C PHE A 464 10.77 24.10 8.77
N ILE A 465 9.91 24.73 9.58
CA ILE A 465 9.34 24.12 10.78
C ILE A 465 8.50 22.89 10.42
N CYS A 466 7.67 22.95 9.39
CA CYS A 466 6.90 21.79 8.93
C CYS A 466 7.80 20.63 8.51
N ILE A 467 8.83 20.89 7.71
CA ILE A 467 9.82 19.87 7.28
C ILE A 467 10.56 19.31 8.50
N LEU A 468 10.98 20.18 9.42
CA LEU A 468 11.67 19.77 10.63
C LEU A 468 10.79 18.81 11.45
N LEU A 469 9.57 19.23 11.80
CA LEU A 469 8.70 18.48 12.71
C LEU A 469 8.13 17.21 12.08
N PHE A 470 7.76 17.25 10.80
CA PHE A 470 6.98 16.16 10.21
C PHE A 470 7.79 15.28 9.26
N ASP A 471 8.95 15.71 8.76
CA ASP A 471 9.77 14.89 7.86
C ASP A 471 11.13 14.53 8.47
N LEU A 472 11.89 15.52 8.99
CA LEU A 472 13.23 15.27 9.55
C LEU A 472 13.18 14.60 10.93
N GLN A 473 12.27 15.00 11.82
CA GLN A 473 12.15 14.36 13.13
C GLN A 473 11.70 12.90 13.00
N PRO A 474 10.69 12.54 12.18
CA PRO A 474 10.36 11.14 11.96
C PRO A 474 11.46 10.35 11.26
N ALA A 475 12.24 10.98 10.35
CA ALA A 475 13.43 10.34 9.77
C ALA A 475 14.45 9.95 10.84
N ARG A 476 14.74 10.87 11.77
CA ARG A 476 15.67 10.64 12.89
C ARG A 476 15.15 9.55 13.83
N ALA A 477 13.87 9.61 14.19
CA ALA A 477 13.23 8.60 15.03
C ALA A 477 13.33 7.20 14.41
N ASN A 478 12.98 7.06 13.12
CA ASN A 478 13.05 5.79 12.40
C ASN A 478 14.50 5.27 12.30
N ASN A 479 15.45 6.17 12.04
CA ASN A 479 16.87 5.83 11.98
C ASN A 479 17.41 5.32 13.33
N LEU A 480 17.10 6.03 14.40
CA LEU A 480 17.50 5.66 15.75
C LEU A 480 16.86 4.33 16.18
N ALA A 481 15.59 4.12 15.86
CA ALA A 481 14.90 2.85 16.08
C ALA A 481 15.58 1.69 15.32
N LEU A 482 15.96 1.89 14.05
CA LEU A 482 16.70 0.88 13.29
C LEU A 482 18.06 0.56 13.95
N GLN A 483 18.78 1.59 14.42
CA GLN A 483 20.06 1.38 15.12
C GLN A 483 19.86 0.60 16.42
N ALA A 484 18.82 0.93 17.19
CA ALA A 484 18.44 0.21 18.40
C ALA A 484 18.12 -1.26 18.09
N ILE A 485 17.31 -1.55 17.07
CA ILE A 485 16.95 -2.91 16.65
C ILE A 485 18.18 -3.71 16.18
N LYS A 486 19.07 -3.10 15.38
CA LYS A 486 20.31 -3.75 14.93
C LYS A 486 21.22 -4.09 16.10
N LYS A 487 21.37 -3.16 17.05
CA LYS A 487 22.15 -3.40 18.27
C LYS A 487 21.49 -4.40 19.18
N LEU A 488 20.16 -4.40 19.29
CA LEU A 488 19.42 -5.36 20.09
C LEU A 488 19.66 -6.80 19.61
N ASN A 489 19.79 -7.03 18.30
CA ASN A 489 20.10 -8.35 17.75
C ASN A 489 21.59 -8.75 17.84
N SER A 490 22.52 -7.79 17.90
CA SER A 490 23.97 -8.05 17.80
C SER A 490 24.74 -7.87 19.10
N ASN A 491 24.35 -6.90 19.93
CA ASN A 491 24.93 -6.58 21.23
C ASN A 491 23.85 -5.90 22.12
N PRO A 492 22.97 -6.70 22.75
CA PRO A 492 21.82 -6.17 23.50
C PRO A 492 22.17 -5.16 24.61
N PRO A 493 23.25 -5.33 25.40
CA PRO A 493 23.64 -4.33 26.40
C PRO A 493 23.88 -2.93 25.83
N GLN A 494 24.47 -2.83 24.64
CA GLN A 494 24.68 -1.54 23.96
C GLN A 494 23.40 -0.96 23.32
N ALA A 495 22.35 -1.76 23.19
CA ALA A 495 21.10 -1.34 22.58
C ALA A 495 20.23 -0.51 23.54
N VAL A 496 20.32 -0.75 24.85
CA VAL A 496 19.44 -0.12 25.86
C VAL A 496 19.44 1.41 25.81
N PRO A 497 20.59 2.11 25.73
CA PRO A 497 20.59 3.57 25.59
C PRO A 497 19.88 4.04 24.30
N LEU A 498 20.12 3.35 23.18
CA LEU A 498 19.49 3.66 21.89
C LEU A 498 17.98 3.39 21.93
N MET A 499 17.54 2.33 22.62
CA MET A 499 16.11 2.06 22.83
C MET A 499 15.47 3.20 23.63
N LYS A 500 16.09 3.62 24.74
CA LYS A 500 15.56 4.73 25.57
C LYS A 500 15.43 6.01 24.75
N GLU A 501 16.44 6.33 23.95
CA GLU A 501 16.43 7.51 23.08
C GLU A 501 15.37 7.39 21.96
N ALA A 502 15.27 6.23 21.30
CA ALA A 502 14.26 5.98 20.25
C ALA A 502 12.83 6.09 20.78
N LEU A 503 12.58 5.55 21.99
CA LEU A 503 11.26 5.50 22.62
C LEU A 503 10.86 6.84 23.26
N ALA A 504 11.82 7.72 23.56
CA ALA A 504 11.58 9.08 24.04
C ALA A 504 11.28 10.08 22.91
N PHE A 505 11.46 9.66 21.65
CA PHE A 505 11.31 10.54 20.50
C PHE A 505 9.84 10.90 20.24
N ASN A 506 9.56 12.18 20.01
CA ASN A 506 8.22 12.64 19.58
C ASN A 506 8.09 12.45 18.06
N SER A 507 7.59 11.30 17.64
CA SER A 507 7.31 10.97 16.24
C SER A 507 5.82 10.71 16.04
N PRO A 508 5.22 11.11 14.90
CA PRO A 508 3.88 10.69 14.50
C PRO A 508 3.72 9.20 14.22
N HIS A 509 4.83 8.44 14.18
CA HIS A 509 4.88 6.99 13.97
C HIS A 509 5.58 6.29 15.14
N ILE A 510 5.39 6.81 16.36
CA ILE A 510 6.02 6.26 17.57
C ILE A 510 5.44 4.89 17.93
N ASP A 511 4.19 4.63 17.57
CA ASP A 511 3.49 3.35 17.67
C ASP A 511 4.23 2.22 16.94
N ASP A 512 4.66 2.45 15.70
CA ASP A 512 5.45 1.47 14.95
C ASP A 512 6.81 1.20 15.63
N ILE A 513 7.50 2.25 16.09
CA ILE A 513 8.80 2.14 16.77
C ILE A 513 8.68 1.29 18.03
N ARG A 514 7.63 1.53 18.84
CA ARG A 514 7.36 0.77 20.06
C ARG A 514 7.07 -0.69 19.74
N SER A 515 6.30 -0.96 18.70
CA SER A 515 5.95 -2.30 18.25
C SER A 515 7.16 -3.07 17.73
N ASP A 516 7.99 -2.45 16.90
CA ASP A 516 9.20 -3.07 16.33
C ASP A 516 10.25 -3.37 17.41
N ILE A 517 10.47 -2.43 18.34
CA ILE A 517 11.35 -2.65 19.48
C ILE A 517 10.80 -3.76 20.37
N ALA A 518 9.50 -3.77 20.68
CA ALA A 518 8.93 -4.79 21.55
C ALA A 518 9.00 -6.21 20.98
N ARG A 519 8.67 -6.40 19.70
CA ARG A 519 8.81 -7.72 19.04
C ARG A 519 10.26 -8.18 19.02
N THR A 520 11.20 -7.28 18.73
CA THR A 520 12.63 -7.60 18.73
C THR A 520 13.14 -7.91 20.15
N SER A 521 12.71 -7.16 21.16
CA SER A 521 13.06 -7.39 22.57
C SER A 521 12.56 -8.75 23.06
N LEU A 522 11.34 -9.14 22.71
CA LEU A 522 10.81 -10.46 23.04
C LEU A 522 11.59 -11.58 22.34
N GLN A 523 11.93 -11.41 21.06
CA GLN A 523 12.76 -12.38 20.34
C GLN A 523 14.15 -12.54 20.98
N VAL A 524 14.80 -11.43 21.34
CA VAL A 524 16.12 -11.44 21.97
C VAL A 524 16.07 -12.04 23.37
N ALA A 525 15.02 -11.74 24.14
CA ALA A 525 14.81 -12.35 25.45
C ALA A 525 14.61 -13.87 25.34
N ASN A 526 13.84 -14.36 24.36
CA ASN A 526 13.67 -15.79 24.14
C ASN A 526 14.99 -16.49 23.77
N ASN A 527 15.80 -15.88 22.92
CA ASN A 527 16.99 -16.53 22.34
C ASN A 527 18.25 -16.38 23.20
N PHE A 528 18.38 -15.29 23.97
CA PHE A 528 19.65 -14.90 24.59
C PHE A 528 19.56 -14.63 26.10
N ASN A 529 18.43 -14.93 26.76
CA ASN A 529 18.27 -14.65 28.20
C ASN A 529 19.41 -15.21 29.07
N GLN A 530 19.88 -16.42 28.81
CA GLN A 530 20.96 -17.07 29.57
C GLN A 530 22.27 -16.28 29.47
N GLN A 531 22.57 -15.73 28.28
CA GLN A 531 23.79 -14.95 28.03
C GLN A 531 23.70 -13.53 28.62
N LEU A 532 22.49 -12.95 28.64
CA LEU A 532 22.26 -11.59 29.13
C LEU A 532 22.15 -11.51 30.65
N GLY A 533 21.73 -12.60 31.29
CA GLY A 533 21.42 -12.64 32.71
C GLY A 533 20.10 -11.93 33.05
N LEU A 534 19.69 -12.07 34.31
CA LEU A 534 18.40 -11.60 34.82
C LEU A 534 18.21 -10.10 34.66
N GLN A 535 19.18 -9.29 35.11
CA GLN A 535 19.05 -7.84 35.19
C GLN A 535 18.91 -7.19 33.82
N MET A 536 19.75 -7.57 32.86
CA MET A 536 19.73 -6.99 31.50
C MET A 536 18.48 -7.41 30.74
N THR A 537 18.11 -8.69 30.82
CA THR A 537 16.88 -9.20 30.20
C THR A 537 15.67 -8.46 30.77
N LYS A 538 15.65 -8.22 32.08
CA LYS A 538 14.59 -7.48 32.76
C LYS A 538 14.50 -6.03 32.29
N GLU A 539 15.63 -5.32 32.23
CA GLU A 539 15.66 -3.94 31.76
C GLU A 539 15.15 -3.80 30.32
N ILE A 540 15.57 -4.68 29.41
CA ILE A 540 15.13 -4.68 28.01
C ILE A 540 13.61 -4.92 27.91
N LEU A 541 13.12 -5.95 28.61
CA LEU A 541 11.71 -6.33 28.56
C LEU A 541 10.80 -5.28 29.20
N ASP A 542 11.14 -4.78 30.39
CA ASP A 542 10.31 -3.79 31.07
C ASP A 542 10.27 -2.48 30.28
N LEU A 543 11.39 -2.06 29.65
CA LEU A 543 11.42 -0.89 28.78
C LEU A 543 10.50 -1.06 27.56
N ALA A 544 10.58 -2.21 26.90
CA ALA A 544 9.75 -2.53 25.73
C ALA A 544 8.27 -2.65 26.11
N TYR A 545 7.95 -3.38 27.18
CA TYR A 545 6.59 -3.64 27.64
C TYR A 545 5.87 -2.34 28.00
N ASN A 546 6.51 -1.51 28.83
CA ASN A 546 5.91 -0.24 29.27
C ASN A 546 5.64 0.72 28.11
N ASN A 547 6.43 0.65 27.04
CA ASN A 547 6.20 1.47 25.85
C ASN A 547 5.18 0.86 24.90
N LEU A 548 5.14 -0.46 24.73
CA LEU A 548 4.09 -1.12 23.96
C LEU A 548 2.72 -0.96 24.61
N LYS A 549 2.63 -0.93 25.94
CA LYS A 549 1.37 -0.63 26.66
C LYS A 549 0.78 0.72 26.27
N LYS A 550 1.61 1.73 26.01
CA LYS A 550 1.15 3.04 25.49
C LYS A 550 0.54 2.95 24.09
N ASN A 551 0.87 1.92 23.31
CA ASN A 551 0.18 1.66 22.05
C ASN A 551 -1.20 1.07 22.26
N LEU A 552 -1.42 0.31 23.33
CA LEU A 552 -2.76 -0.16 23.67
C LEU A 552 -3.67 1.02 24.08
N ASP A 553 -3.12 2.02 24.77
CA ASP A 553 -3.85 3.26 25.06
C ASP A 553 -4.20 4.05 23.78
N LEU A 554 -3.29 4.03 22.79
CA LEU A 554 -3.46 4.74 21.52
C LEU A 554 -4.35 3.99 20.52
N HIS A 555 -4.24 2.67 20.50
CA HIS A 555 -4.87 1.73 19.57
C HIS A 555 -5.55 0.59 20.36
N PRO A 556 -6.62 0.88 21.12
CA PRO A 556 -7.21 -0.07 22.08
C PRO A 556 -7.83 -1.31 21.43
N ARG A 557 -8.03 -1.31 20.11
CA ARG A 557 -8.59 -2.43 19.35
C ARG A 557 -7.54 -3.21 18.55
N ASP A 558 -6.26 -2.85 18.67
CA ASP A 558 -5.20 -3.51 17.92
C ASP A 558 -4.76 -4.78 18.65
N ILE A 559 -5.35 -5.89 18.21
CA ILE A 559 -5.08 -7.23 18.75
C ILE A 559 -3.62 -7.65 18.62
N ARG A 560 -2.82 -7.06 17.70
CA ARG A 560 -1.40 -7.40 17.60
C ARG A 560 -0.62 -6.91 18.81
N ASN A 561 -0.98 -5.74 19.34
CA ASN A 561 -0.39 -5.21 20.56
C ASN A 561 -0.78 -6.07 21.76
N GLN A 562 -2.05 -6.48 21.85
CA GLN A 562 -2.53 -7.37 22.92
C GLN A 562 -1.83 -8.74 22.89
N ILE A 563 -1.75 -9.39 21.72
CA ILE A 563 -1.05 -10.68 21.56
C ILE A 563 0.43 -10.54 21.94
N THR A 564 1.10 -9.47 21.47
CA THR A 564 2.51 -9.26 21.77
C THR A 564 2.74 -9.01 23.26
N LEU A 565 1.91 -8.18 23.92
CA LEU A 565 1.97 -7.94 25.36
C LEU A 565 1.70 -9.22 26.17
N ALA A 566 0.72 -10.03 25.76
CA ALA A 566 0.42 -11.30 26.40
C ALA A 566 1.61 -12.26 26.31
N SER A 567 2.22 -12.40 25.13
CA SER A 567 3.43 -13.22 24.97
C SER A 567 4.61 -12.71 25.80
N MET A 568 4.74 -11.38 25.98
CA MET A 568 5.74 -10.81 26.88
C MET A 568 5.44 -11.12 28.34
N ASP A 569 4.18 -11.05 28.77
CA ASP A 569 3.77 -11.37 30.14
C ASP A 569 3.92 -12.86 30.45
N GLU A 570 3.60 -13.76 29.52
CA GLU A 570 3.90 -15.19 29.63
C GLU A 570 5.41 -15.45 29.79
N PHE A 571 6.24 -14.75 29.03
CA PHE A 571 7.69 -14.85 29.19
C PHE A 571 8.12 -14.34 30.58
N ARG A 572 7.62 -13.18 31.01
CA ARG A 572 7.94 -12.58 32.32
C ARG A 572 7.48 -13.45 33.48
N ALA A 573 6.34 -14.13 33.36
CA ALA A 573 5.86 -15.08 34.36
C ALA A 573 6.88 -16.20 34.59
N ARG A 574 7.34 -16.84 33.50
CA ARG A 574 8.34 -17.92 33.57
C ARG A 574 9.70 -17.41 34.03
N PHE A 575 10.11 -16.25 33.53
CA PHE A 575 11.46 -15.72 33.74
C PHE A 575 11.64 -15.08 35.13
N TYR A 576 10.61 -14.44 35.68
CA TYR A 576 10.63 -13.86 37.03
C TYR A 576 10.02 -14.76 38.10
N ASN A 577 9.43 -15.89 37.70
CA ASN A 577 8.68 -16.79 38.58
C ASN A 577 7.54 -16.07 39.31
N ASP A 578 6.76 -15.26 38.58
CA ASP A 578 5.65 -14.47 39.10
C ASP A 578 4.36 -14.72 38.31
N VAL A 579 3.44 -15.45 38.95
CA VAL A 579 2.18 -15.90 38.35
C VAL A 579 1.23 -14.73 38.06
N GLN A 580 1.42 -13.54 38.66
CA GLN A 580 0.57 -12.37 38.39
C GLN A 580 0.63 -11.94 36.92
N TYR A 581 1.77 -12.16 36.24
CA TYR A 581 1.87 -11.88 34.81
C TYR A 581 0.98 -12.80 33.96
N LEU A 582 0.69 -14.03 34.40
CA LEU A 582 -0.24 -14.91 33.68
C LEU A 582 -1.68 -14.37 33.71
N VAL A 583 -2.08 -13.74 34.82
CA VAL A 583 -3.40 -13.06 34.91
C VAL A 583 -3.45 -11.85 33.98
N SER A 584 -2.36 -11.08 33.88
CA SER A 584 -2.25 -9.99 32.90
C SER A 584 -2.37 -10.48 31.46
N ALA A 585 -1.64 -11.55 31.11
CA ALA A 585 -1.69 -12.18 29.81
C ALA A 585 -3.11 -12.71 29.47
N GLU A 586 -3.80 -13.28 30.46
CA GLU A 586 -5.17 -13.80 30.31
C GLU A 586 -6.13 -12.66 29.93
N ASN A 587 -6.11 -11.57 30.69
CA ASN A 587 -6.95 -10.40 30.40
C ASN A 587 -6.68 -9.81 29.01
N LEU A 588 -5.41 -9.73 28.60
CA LEU A 588 -5.02 -9.22 27.27
C LEU A 588 -5.55 -10.11 26.14
N LEU A 589 -5.46 -11.43 26.29
CA LEU A 589 -5.94 -12.38 25.28
C LEU A 589 -7.47 -12.48 25.26
N GLU A 590 -8.15 -12.36 26.40
CA GLU A 590 -9.61 -12.27 26.46
C GLU A 590 -10.12 -10.99 25.78
N ASP A 591 -9.46 -9.86 26.00
CA ASP A 591 -9.76 -8.60 25.31
C ASP A 591 -9.50 -8.74 23.78
N ALA A 592 -8.38 -9.37 23.39
CA ALA A 592 -8.10 -9.67 21.98
C ALA A 592 -9.15 -10.58 21.32
N LEU A 593 -9.64 -11.57 22.07
CA LEU A 593 -10.67 -12.49 21.61
C LEU A 593 -11.99 -11.75 21.40
N SER A 594 -12.32 -10.75 22.22
CA SER A 594 -13.51 -9.92 22.05
C SER A 594 -13.52 -9.15 20.72
N TYR A 595 -12.34 -8.79 20.19
CA TYR A 595 -12.17 -8.13 18.90
C TYR A 595 -11.94 -9.09 17.73
N SER A 596 -11.69 -10.38 17.98
CA SER A 596 -11.47 -11.39 16.93
C SER A 596 -11.91 -12.79 17.41
N PRO A 597 -13.23 -13.03 17.56
CA PRO A 597 -13.75 -14.16 18.35
C PRO A 597 -13.42 -15.56 17.82
N THR A 598 -13.20 -15.67 16.52
CA THR A 598 -12.91 -16.93 15.80
C THR A 598 -11.43 -17.05 15.42
N ARG A 599 -10.58 -16.16 15.94
CA ARG A 599 -9.16 -16.12 15.55
C ARG A 599 -8.38 -17.19 16.27
N GLN A 600 -7.95 -18.20 15.51
CA GLN A 600 -7.27 -19.34 16.09
C GLN A 600 -5.94 -19.00 16.76
N GLN A 601 -5.19 -17.98 16.32
CA GLN A 601 -4.00 -17.54 17.08
C GLN A 601 -4.34 -17.20 18.53
N VAL A 602 -5.42 -16.44 18.74
CA VAL A 602 -5.83 -15.99 20.07
C VAL A 602 -6.39 -17.16 20.86
N LEU A 603 -7.24 -18.00 20.23
CA LEU A 603 -7.78 -19.21 20.85
C LEU A 603 -6.66 -20.16 21.32
N TYR A 604 -5.64 -20.42 20.50
CA TYR A 604 -4.55 -21.33 20.84
C TYR A 604 -3.61 -20.77 21.92
N SER A 605 -3.30 -19.47 21.85
CA SER A 605 -2.51 -18.80 22.90
C SER A 605 -3.29 -18.80 24.23
N LEU A 606 -4.57 -18.46 24.20
CA LEU A 606 -5.40 -18.44 25.41
C LEU A 606 -5.61 -19.84 25.97
N ALA A 607 -5.84 -20.86 25.14
CA ALA A 607 -5.98 -22.25 25.61
C ALA A 607 -4.71 -22.76 26.30
N SER A 608 -3.53 -22.49 25.71
CA SER A 608 -2.25 -22.81 26.36
C SER A 608 -2.11 -22.11 27.71
N LEU A 609 -2.43 -20.82 27.76
CA LEU A 609 -2.37 -20.04 28.99
C LEU A 609 -3.35 -20.54 30.06
N LYS A 610 -4.57 -20.93 29.67
CA LYS A 610 -5.59 -21.50 30.59
C LYS A 610 -5.10 -22.80 31.21
N MET A 611 -4.29 -23.61 30.50
CA MET A 611 -3.63 -24.77 31.09
C MET A 611 -2.59 -24.36 32.14
N ASP A 612 -1.76 -23.36 31.83
CA ASP A 612 -0.72 -22.87 32.75
C ASP A 612 -1.29 -22.31 34.07
N ILE A 613 -2.50 -21.73 34.04
CA ILE A 613 -3.21 -21.22 35.23
C ILE A 613 -4.25 -22.19 35.82
N ASN A 614 -4.17 -23.47 35.46
CA ASN A 614 -5.02 -24.55 36.00
C ASN A 614 -6.54 -24.35 35.75
N LYS A 615 -6.91 -23.87 34.56
CA LYS A 615 -8.29 -23.74 34.05
C LYS A 615 -8.56 -24.67 32.84
N PRO A 616 -8.40 -26.00 32.96
CA PRO A 616 -8.43 -26.92 31.83
C PRO A 616 -9.76 -26.98 31.08
N GLN A 617 -10.90 -26.80 31.78
CA GLN A 617 -12.22 -26.81 31.14
C GLN A 617 -12.41 -25.62 30.19
N GLU A 618 -11.80 -24.47 30.50
CA GLU A 618 -11.81 -23.32 29.61
C GLU A 618 -10.92 -23.55 28.40
N ALA A 619 -9.75 -24.16 28.57
CA ALA A 619 -8.87 -24.55 27.47
C ALA A 619 -9.56 -25.51 26.49
N ILE A 620 -10.26 -26.53 27.02
CA ILE A 620 -11.04 -27.49 26.21
C ILE A 620 -12.08 -26.74 25.37
N ARG A 621 -12.90 -25.87 25.99
CA ARG A 621 -13.94 -25.11 25.26
C ARG A 621 -13.37 -24.25 24.13
N LEU A 622 -12.24 -23.59 24.35
CA LEU A 622 -11.59 -22.76 23.33
C LEU A 622 -11.11 -23.59 22.12
N LEU A 623 -10.57 -24.79 22.38
CA LEU A 623 -10.08 -25.67 21.33
C LEU A 623 -11.21 -26.41 20.61
N GLU A 624 -12.27 -26.80 21.33
CA GLU A 624 -13.53 -27.28 20.73
C GLU A 624 -14.14 -26.21 19.83
N GLN A 625 -14.15 -24.94 20.26
CA GLN A 625 -14.57 -23.82 19.42
C GLN A 625 -13.70 -23.73 18.17
N ALA A 626 -12.37 -23.82 18.28
CA ALA A 626 -11.48 -23.77 17.13
C ALA A 626 -11.73 -24.91 16.12
N ILE A 627 -12.08 -26.12 16.59
CA ILE A 627 -12.49 -27.26 15.75
C ILE A 627 -13.83 -26.97 15.07
N ASN A 628 -14.81 -26.45 15.82
CA ASN A 628 -16.14 -26.12 15.28
C ASN A 628 -16.08 -24.98 14.25
N ASP A 629 -15.23 -23.99 14.49
CA ASP A 629 -15.01 -22.84 13.61
C ASP A 629 -14.30 -23.26 12.31
N ASN A 630 -13.37 -24.23 12.36
CA ASN A 630 -12.77 -24.84 11.17
C ASN A 630 -12.22 -26.25 11.45
N ALA A 631 -12.99 -27.27 11.05
CA ALA A 631 -12.65 -28.67 11.24
C ALA A 631 -11.47 -29.17 10.37
N ASN A 632 -11.00 -28.38 9.39
CA ASN A 632 -9.93 -28.78 8.47
C ASN A 632 -8.52 -28.61 9.06
N ILE A 633 -8.37 -27.99 10.23
CA ILE A 633 -7.05 -27.63 10.77
C ILE A 633 -6.60 -28.69 11.78
N GLY A 634 -5.62 -29.50 11.41
CA GLY A 634 -5.05 -30.55 12.27
C GLY A 634 -4.47 -30.02 13.58
N GLU A 635 -4.00 -28.77 13.58
CA GLU A 635 -3.46 -28.10 14.77
C GLU A 635 -4.47 -27.99 15.92
N SER A 636 -5.75 -27.75 15.62
CA SER A 636 -6.81 -27.68 16.64
C SER A 636 -6.94 -29.01 17.39
N TYR A 637 -6.88 -30.13 16.66
CA TYR A 637 -7.08 -31.47 17.21
C TYR A 637 -5.91 -31.91 18.08
N TRP A 638 -4.66 -31.76 17.62
CA TRP A 638 -3.54 -32.21 18.44
C TRP A 638 -3.37 -31.36 19.69
N ARG A 639 -3.69 -30.05 19.64
CA ARG A 639 -3.70 -29.19 20.82
C ARG A 639 -4.73 -29.66 21.84
N LEU A 640 -5.94 -30.02 21.39
CA LEU A 640 -6.98 -30.54 22.29
C LEU A 640 -6.62 -31.91 22.84
N ALA A 641 -6.06 -32.80 22.02
CA ALA A 641 -5.55 -34.08 22.47
C ALA A 641 -4.43 -33.93 23.51
N TYR A 642 -3.54 -32.94 23.35
CA TYR A 642 -2.50 -32.61 24.32
C TYR A 642 -3.07 -32.14 25.65
N VAL A 643 -4.17 -31.36 25.64
CA VAL A 643 -4.89 -30.98 26.86
C VAL A 643 -5.44 -32.22 27.57
N TYR A 644 -6.13 -33.12 26.87
CA TYR A 644 -6.65 -34.36 27.49
C TYR A 644 -5.54 -35.28 28.00
N GLN A 645 -4.44 -35.42 27.27
CA GLN A 645 -3.26 -36.16 27.74
C GLN A 645 -2.71 -35.57 29.04
N SER A 646 -2.61 -34.24 29.12
CA SER A 646 -2.13 -33.54 30.32
C SER A 646 -3.05 -33.74 31.53
N LEU A 647 -4.32 -34.09 31.29
CA LEU A 647 -5.31 -34.45 32.31
C LEU A 647 -5.36 -35.97 32.60
N ASN A 648 -4.45 -36.75 32.01
CA ASN A 648 -4.42 -38.23 32.04
C ASN A 648 -5.66 -38.91 31.44
N ASP A 649 -6.40 -38.23 30.55
CA ASP A 649 -7.53 -38.79 29.81
C ASP A 649 -7.05 -39.25 28.42
N MET A 650 -6.27 -40.35 28.41
CA MET A 650 -5.65 -40.89 27.19
C MET A 650 -6.67 -41.35 26.17
N GLN A 651 -7.81 -41.87 26.63
CA GLN A 651 -8.91 -42.30 25.77
C GLN A 651 -9.44 -41.11 24.97
N LYS A 652 -9.82 -40.01 25.63
CA LYS A 652 -10.30 -38.82 24.91
C LYS A 652 -9.25 -38.20 24.03
N ALA A 653 -7.99 -38.17 24.48
CA ALA A 653 -6.89 -37.67 23.64
C ALA A 653 -6.81 -38.44 22.31
N ARG A 654 -7.00 -39.76 22.34
CA ARG A 654 -7.05 -40.60 21.13
C ARG A 654 -8.32 -40.33 20.31
N GLU A 655 -9.49 -40.29 20.94
CA GLU A 655 -10.76 -39.99 20.26
C GLU A 655 -10.70 -38.67 19.48
N ILE A 656 -10.05 -37.64 20.04
CA ILE A 656 -9.87 -36.35 19.35
C ILE A 656 -8.94 -36.45 18.14
N LEU A 657 -7.84 -37.21 18.24
CA LEU A 657 -6.96 -37.42 17.09
C LEU A 657 -7.65 -38.22 15.98
N ASP A 658 -8.46 -39.21 16.34
CA ASP A 658 -9.24 -40.00 15.39
C ASP A 658 -10.36 -39.16 14.77
N LEU A 659 -11.03 -38.30 15.54
CA LEU A 659 -11.98 -37.31 15.03
C LEU A 659 -11.33 -36.38 13.99
N GLY A 660 -10.08 -35.96 14.21
CA GLY A 660 -9.32 -35.18 13.23
C GLY A 660 -9.09 -35.93 11.92
N LYS A 661 -8.86 -37.26 11.98
CA LYS A 661 -8.75 -38.10 10.77
C LYS A 661 -10.10 -38.27 10.09
N ASP A 662 -11.16 -38.50 10.85
CA ASP A 662 -12.53 -38.66 10.33
C ASP A 662 -13.02 -37.40 9.62
N ASN A 663 -12.65 -36.23 10.14
CA ASN A 663 -12.93 -34.93 9.53
C ASN A 663 -11.98 -34.58 8.37
N ASN A 664 -11.04 -35.46 8.00
CA ASN A 664 -10.01 -35.22 6.98
C ASN A 664 -9.19 -33.94 7.24
N ALA A 665 -8.90 -33.64 8.52
CA ALA A 665 -8.12 -32.48 8.89
C ALA A 665 -6.70 -32.55 8.31
N PHE A 666 -6.19 -31.40 7.87
CA PHE A 666 -4.83 -31.27 7.37
C PHE A 666 -3.84 -31.18 8.53
N PHE A 667 -3.04 -32.24 8.70
CA PHE A 667 -1.90 -32.28 9.62
C PHE A 667 -0.61 -31.98 8.84
N SER A 668 0.01 -30.83 9.11
CA SER A 668 1.31 -30.49 8.56
C SER A 668 2.40 -31.45 9.06
N ASP A 669 3.56 -31.47 8.40
CA ASP A 669 4.67 -32.29 8.87
C ASP A 669 5.15 -31.87 10.26
N ASN A 670 5.03 -30.59 10.59
CA ASN A 670 5.28 -30.09 11.94
C ASN A 670 4.26 -30.64 12.95
N ASP A 671 2.98 -30.69 12.60
CA ASP A 671 1.94 -31.27 13.48
C ASP A 671 2.21 -32.74 13.74
N LYS A 672 2.56 -33.51 12.70
CA LYS A 672 2.91 -34.93 12.84
C LYS A 672 4.12 -35.14 13.75
N ASN A 673 5.14 -34.28 13.63
CA ASN A 673 6.32 -34.33 14.49
C ASN A 673 5.96 -34.02 15.95
N ILE A 674 5.13 -33.01 16.19
CA ILE A 674 4.64 -32.66 17.53
C ILE A 674 3.83 -33.81 18.12
N ILE A 675 2.90 -34.38 17.36
CA ILE A 675 2.10 -35.54 17.79
C ILE A 675 3.03 -36.72 18.12
N ALA A 676 4.01 -37.04 17.28
CA ALA A 676 4.95 -38.13 17.53
C ALA A 676 5.81 -37.88 18.78
N GLN A 677 6.22 -36.64 19.03
CA GLN A 677 7.08 -36.29 20.16
C GLN A 677 6.30 -36.25 21.48
N TYR A 678 5.15 -35.57 21.50
CA TYR A 678 4.45 -35.23 22.74
C TYR A 678 3.20 -36.08 22.99
N LEU A 679 2.64 -36.73 21.96
CA LEU A 679 1.45 -37.58 22.05
C LEU A 679 1.76 -39.07 21.77
N SER A 680 3.03 -39.48 21.79
CA SER A 680 3.41 -40.89 21.64
C SER A 680 2.75 -41.84 22.65
N PRO A 681 2.52 -41.48 23.94
CA PRO A 681 1.82 -42.36 24.87
C PRO A 681 0.39 -42.64 24.41
N VAL A 682 -0.31 -41.62 23.94
CA VAL A 682 -1.67 -41.71 23.40
C VAL A 682 -1.74 -42.64 22.19
N LEU A 683 -0.69 -42.66 21.35
CA LEU A 683 -0.60 -43.56 20.18
C LEU A 683 -0.21 -45.00 20.55
N ASN A 684 0.52 -45.20 21.65
CA ASN A 684 1.14 -46.48 22.01
C ASN A 684 0.32 -47.36 22.97
N GLU A 685 -0.75 -46.85 23.60
CA GLU A 685 -1.71 -47.64 24.42
C GLU A 685 -2.55 -48.66 23.61
N THR A 686 -1.98 -49.19 22.53
CA THR A 686 -2.56 -50.26 21.70
C THR A 686 -1.81 -51.60 21.88
N LYS A 687 -1.20 -51.82 23.05
CA LYS A 687 -0.70 -53.14 23.45
C LYS A 687 -1.30 -53.59 24.76
#